data_AF-A0AAD9Q9A2-F1
#
_entry.id   AF-A0AAD9Q9A2-F1
#
_cell.length_a   1.000
_cell.length_b   1.000
_cell.length_c   1.000
_cell.angle_alpha   90.00
_cell.angle_beta   90.00
_cell.angle_gamma   90.00
#
_symmetry.space_group_name_H-M   'P 1'
#
loop_
_entity.id
_entity.type
_entity.pdbx_description
1 polymer ?
#
loop_
_entity_poly.entity_id
_entity_poly.type
_entity_poly.pdbx_seq_one_letter_code
_entity_poly.pdbx_strand_id
1 'polypeptide(L)'
;MSLIPKVLSTENNCFHKESIMAKEITFYRQDNNANEFQDSFGDALRYLKEFPQRFLDDLRADVTDPTELARRIFADPIVSDFLIRTSRLAVFSRELAKSFKGDLESLAIIKQLKFFYNQPTVAVLQQLAVLAARLAKGGVTGTPGPALGPTQASMPMQPRIGPSVVKKFTECKLGTTSVRHVLKQIDGPTCYEENAEYLEKADPHAVYPTSIYRVCEGYVLAKPDASLIESTMSLTLTTTIKIVSGVLNPESTVLRDIYYPLGRCVAVIDDKVHHLYGAAIETYFDKNGIEFEALIFPGNEANKDISTVESILVALKEIRVSRNEPVLVVGGGVITDIAGFATALYHRNTPYVMLCTSIVSGIDAGPSPRTCCDGFGYKNLYGAYHPPVLTIVDRSFFRTLHPGWIRHGIAEIVKMAVVKDEELFKLLEKASVALIWTKFGTDMQPEFGIDSDAFGRLCDLTIGKALEGYVKSEYGNLWETHQCRPHAYGHTWSPGYELPSGMLHGHAVATGMGLGAYLSFCEGWISKNELDRILKLLSDLELSLWHPIMEDTHLLWNAQKKMVEKRGGNLAAAVPKGLGKCGYINHMPYELLAKRLKEYQYICQGYPRGGLGVETHCREVGLEDPLEVRGEKNDAKGDDSAFDDMDAQQLSYSEWIEEVQKKRTEDLPRHVAFKKAEDTPNAPPFEHKELLYPGVEDYAMTMTQVPSADIQNIARVTEEKELFMPCMVGQLEAQFLKMMAQLSNAIRVLDVGTFTGMSAMAFAEGLPVSGEVVTIEFDSKTASVADQLFRASSQSHKLAIKVGDAVSVMSELKRAGDKFDIVFLDASKEQYIHYYKLAMEMLTPKGFIMADNSMCALLFDEGDTRRKALHEFNQSVKNDPRVEQLILPIREGVSIIRPKASQ
;
A
#
# COMPACT_ATOMS: atom_id res chain seq x y z
N MET A 1 19.35 18.92 -39.20
CA MET A 1 19.83 18.02 -38.11
C MET A 1 19.58 16.59 -38.54
N SER A 2 20.53 15.99 -39.24
CA SER A 2 20.55 14.58 -39.62
C SER A 2 21.94 14.05 -39.26
N LEU A 3 22.06 13.41 -38.11
CA LEU A 3 23.29 12.73 -37.70
C LEU A 3 22.92 11.29 -37.34
N ILE A 4 23.39 10.41 -38.23
CA ILE A 4 23.42 8.93 -38.31
C ILE A 4 22.95 8.64 -39.73
N PRO A 5 23.84 8.30 -40.70
CA PRO A 5 24.72 7.12 -40.60
C PRO A 5 26.10 7.27 -41.30
N LYS A 6 27.16 6.63 -40.77
CA LYS A 6 28.38 6.16 -41.52
C LYS A 6 29.49 5.73 -40.55
N VAL A 7 29.41 4.51 -40.02
CA VAL A 7 30.61 3.80 -39.52
C VAL A 7 30.46 2.31 -39.80
N LEU A 8 30.26 1.94 -41.08
CA LEU A 8 30.48 0.57 -41.58
C LEU A 8 30.78 0.63 -43.08
N SER A 9 31.98 1.11 -43.43
CA SER A 9 32.78 0.65 -44.58
C SER A 9 34.00 1.55 -44.76
N THR A 10 35.20 0.97 -44.60
CA THR A 10 36.31 0.99 -45.58
C THR A 10 37.56 0.41 -44.93
N GLU A 11 38.17 -0.56 -45.60
CA GLU A 11 39.53 -1.05 -45.39
C GLU A 11 40.55 0.07 -45.69
N ASN A 12 41.46 0.38 -44.76
CA ASN A 12 42.92 0.38 -44.96
C ASN A 12 43.69 1.05 -43.80
N ASN A 13 44.56 0.23 -43.20
CA ASN A 13 45.87 0.49 -42.61
C ASN A 13 46.15 1.60 -41.57
N CYS A 14 46.89 1.14 -40.55
CA CYS A 14 47.74 1.87 -39.61
C CYS A 14 47.06 2.59 -38.44
N PHE A 15 46.66 1.83 -37.42
CA PHE A 15 47.00 2.10 -36.01
C PHE A 15 46.86 0.81 -35.21
N HIS A 16 47.99 0.14 -34.91
CA HIS A 16 48.05 -0.84 -33.81
C HIS A 16 47.89 -0.08 -32.48
N LYS A 17 46.65 0.05 -32.03
CA LYS A 17 46.33 0.07 -30.60
C LYS A 17 45.50 -1.17 -30.36
N GLU A 18 46.01 -2.10 -29.56
CA GLU A 18 45.21 -3.20 -29.04
C GLU A 18 43.94 -2.59 -28.43
N SER A 19 42.80 -2.76 -29.09
CA SER A 19 41.53 -2.40 -28.49
C SER A 19 41.33 -3.37 -27.35
N ILE A 20 41.44 -2.87 -26.12
CA ILE A 20 41.12 -3.60 -24.91
C ILE A 20 39.60 -3.84 -24.95
N MET A 21 39.18 -4.92 -25.62
CA MET A 21 37.78 -5.30 -25.79
C MET A 21 37.22 -5.66 -24.41
N ALA A 22 36.05 -5.14 -24.08
CA ALA A 22 35.33 -5.54 -22.88
C ALA A 22 35.10 -7.06 -22.89
N LYS A 23 35.28 -7.69 -21.73
CA LYS A 23 34.98 -9.11 -21.58
C LYS A 23 33.47 -9.25 -21.37
N GLU A 24 32.82 -9.98 -22.26
CA GLU A 24 31.44 -10.43 -22.05
C GLU A 24 31.44 -11.44 -20.90
N ILE A 25 30.69 -11.15 -19.84
CA ILE A 25 30.44 -12.06 -18.71
C ILE A 25 28.96 -12.41 -18.78
N THR A 26 28.58 -13.28 -19.70
CA THR A 26 27.19 -13.73 -19.80
C THR A 26 26.90 -14.72 -18.69
N PHE A 27 25.87 -14.45 -17.88
CA PHE A 27 25.25 -15.48 -17.06
C PHE A 27 24.18 -16.16 -17.92
N TYR A 28 24.35 -17.46 -18.16
CA TYR A 28 23.40 -18.32 -18.87
C TYR A 28 22.94 -17.73 -20.21
N ARG A 29 23.86 -17.64 -21.17
CA ARG A 29 23.46 -17.48 -22.57
C ARG A 29 22.69 -18.76 -22.95
N GLN A 30 21.46 -18.63 -23.43
CA GLN A 30 21.05 -19.48 -24.56
C GLN A 30 22.06 -19.15 -25.64
N ASP A 31 23.13 -19.94 -25.73
CA ASP A 31 24.19 -19.69 -26.69
C ASP A 31 23.57 -19.53 -28.07
N ASN A 32 23.73 -18.35 -28.66
CA ASN A 32 23.42 -18.10 -30.07
C ASN A 32 24.34 -18.91 -31.00
N ASN A 33 25.23 -19.76 -30.46
CA ASN A 33 25.76 -20.94 -31.14
C ASN A 33 24.70 -22.05 -31.21
N ALA A 34 23.48 -21.67 -31.61
CA ALA A 34 22.36 -22.55 -31.90
C ALA A 34 22.55 -23.29 -33.23
N ASN A 35 23.73 -23.86 -33.47
CA ASN A 35 23.94 -24.84 -34.54
C ASN A 35 23.65 -26.28 -34.06
N GLU A 36 23.48 -26.51 -32.76
CA GLU A 36 22.89 -27.75 -32.21
C GLU A 36 21.42 -27.57 -31.77
N PHE A 37 20.85 -26.36 -31.92
CA PHE A 37 19.50 -25.98 -31.51
C PHE A 37 18.58 -25.64 -32.69
N GLN A 38 18.56 -26.50 -33.69
CA GLN A 38 17.44 -26.57 -34.63
C GLN A 38 16.73 -27.92 -34.49
N ASP A 39 16.20 -28.19 -33.31
CA ASP A 39 14.82 -28.68 -33.32
C ASP A 39 13.99 -27.44 -33.60
N SER A 40 13.63 -27.24 -34.87
CA SER A 40 12.95 -26.02 -35.26
C SER A 40 11.69 -25.88 -34.42
N PHE A 41 11.32 -24.66 -34.04
CA PHE A 41 10.01 -24.36 -33.49
C PHE A 41 8.87 -25.06 -34.28
N GLY A 42 9.07 -25.25 -35.59
CA GLY A 42 8.23 -26.03 -36.48
C GLY A 42 8.17 -27.53 -36.18
N ASP A 43 9.27 -28.16 -35.76
CA ASP A 43 9.32 -29.58 -35.39
C ASP A 43 8.56 -29.83 -34.08
N ALA A 44 8.75 -29.00 -33.06
CA ALA A 44 7.97 -29.08 -31.82
C ALA A 44 6.46 -28.90 -32.08
N LEU A 45 6.07 -27.97 -32.96
CA LEU A 45 4.68 -27.79 -33.41
C LEU A 45 4.16 -28.93 -34.29
N ARG A 46 5.03 -29.61 -35.04
CA ARG A 46 4.67 -30.77 -35.85
C ARG A 46 4.37 -31.98 -34.97
N TYR A 47 5.19 -32.25 -33.95
CA TYR A 47 4.94 -33.33 -32.99
C TYR A 47 3.68 -33.13 -32.15
N LEU A 48 3.34 -31.88 -31.81
CA LEU A 48 2.05 -31.53 -31.19
C LEU A 48 0.83 -32.03 -31.98
N LYS A 49 0.94 -32.21 -33.30
CA LYS A 49 -0.14 -32.75 -34.14
C LYS A 49 -0.21 -34.28 -34.17
N GLU A 50 0.91 -34.96 -33.89
CA GLU A 50 1.02 -36.43 -33.93
C GLU A 50 0.75 -37.07 -32.56
N PHE A 51 1.06 -36.35 -31.47
CA PHE A 51 0.85 -36.72 -30.06
C PHE A 51 -0.59 -37.10 -29.63
N PRO A 52 -1.68 -36.43 -30.10
CA PRO A 52 -2.99 -36.55 -29.46
C PRO A 52 -3.62 -37.94 -29.50
N GLN A 53 -3.54 -38.65 -30.63
CA GLN A 53 -4.36 -39.85 -30.82
C GLN A 53 -3.77 -41.07 -30.09
N ARG A 54 -2.45 -41.24 -30.08
CA ARG A 54 -1.77 -42.34 -29.39
C ARG A 54 -1.86 -42.24 -27.86
N PHE A 55 -1.62 -41.06 -27.29
CA PHE A 55 -1.72 -40.85 -25.84
C PHE A 55 -3.12 -41.13 -25.28
N LEU A 56 -4.16 -40.77 -26.04
CA LEU A 56 -5.56 -41.05 -25.68
C LEU A 56 -5.91 -42.54 -25.71
N ASP A 57 -5.26 -43.32 -26.59
CA ASP A 57 -5.48 -44.75 -26.72
C ASP A 57 -4.80 -45.54 -25.60
N ASP A 58 -3.60 -45.13 -25.14
CA ASP A 58 -2.91 -45.77 -24.01
C ASP A 58 -3.63 -45.57 -22.66
N LEU A 59 -4.34 -44.44 -22.49
CA LEU A 59 -5.16 -44.16 -21.31
C LEU A 59 -6.43 -45.03 -21.21
N ARG A 60 -6.77 -45.81 -22.24
CA ARG A 60 -7.95 -46.70 -22.26
C ARG A 60 -7.66 -48.12 -21.77
N ALA A 61 -6.40 -48.48 -21.48
CA ALA A 61 -6.04 -49.82 -21.02
C ALA A 61 -6.51 -50.09 -19.56
N ASP A 62 -6.93 -51.33 -19.28
CA ASP A 62 -7.37 -51.86 -17.97
C ASP A 62 -6.21 -51.97 -16.94
N VAL A 63 -5.38 -50.93 -16.79
CA VAL A 63 -4.33 -50.88 -15.76
C VAL A 63 -4.93 -50.31 -14.48
N THR A 64 -4.97 -51.11 -13.42
CA THR A 64 -5.51 -50.71 -12.11
C THR A 64 -4.45 -50.07 -11.19
N ASP A 65 -3.18 -50.40 -11.36
CA ASP A 65 -2.07 -49.86 -10.57
C ASP A 65 -1.57 -48.50 -11.12
N PRO A 66 -1.65 -47.40 -10.33
CA PRO A 66 -1.11 -46.09 -10.71
C PRO A 66 0.40 -46.10 -11.01
N THR A 67 1.17 -46.97 -10.36
CA THR A 67 2.63 -47.03 -10.52
C THR A 67 3.00 -47.59 -11.89
N GLU A 68 2.39 -48.71 -12.28
CA GLU A 68 2.54 -49.30 -13.61
C GLU A 68 2.03 -48.36 -14.71
N LEU A 69 0.92 -47.65 -14.45
CA LEU A 69 0.40 -46.67 -15.40
C LEU A 69 1.37 -45.49 -15.61
N ALA A 70 1.96 -44.96 -14.53
CA ALA A 70 2.99 -43.92 -14.61
C ALA A 70 4.21 -44.42 -15.40
N ARG A 71 4.65 -45.66 -15.14
CA ARG A 71 5.77 -46.29 -15.88
C ARG A 71 5.48 -46.35 -17.37
N ARG A 72 4.31 -46.84 -17.78
CA ARG A 72 3.92 -46.90 -19.19
C ARG A 72 3.89 -45.54 -19.86
N ILE A 73 3.27 -44.56 -19.21
CA ILE A 73 3.12 -43.21 -19.78
C ILE A 73 4.49 -42.53 -19.94
N PHE A 74 5.33 -42.52 -18.89
CA PHE A 74 6.61 -41.84 -18.97
C PHE A 74 7.66 -42.61 -19.77
N ALA A 75 7.54 -43.94 -19.92
CA ALA A 75 8.40 -44.74 -20.79
C ALA A 75 8.00 -44.70 -22.27
N ASP A 76 6.82 -44.16 -22.61
CA ASP A 76 6.41 -44.00 -24.00
C ASP A 76 7.38 -43.04 -24.74
N PRO A 77 7.98 -43.46 -25.87
CA PRO A 77 8.94 -42.64 -26.62
C PRO A 77 8.37 -41.30 -27.11
N ILE A 78 7.07 -41.22 -27.40
CA ILE A 78 6.42 -40.00 -27.89
C ILE A 78 6.20 -39.05 -26.73
N VAL A 79 5.71 -39.55 -25.58
CA VAL A 79 5.50 -38.75 -24.38
C VAL A 79 6.82 -38.19 -23.87
N SER A 80 7.86 -39.03 -23.78
CA SER A 80 9.19 -38.60 -23.32
C SER A 80 9.83 -37.56 -24.24
N ASP A 81 9.85 -37.81 -25.55
CA ASP A 81 10.36 -36.84 -26.53
C ASP A 81 9.57 -35.52 -26.50
N PHE A 82 8.24 -35.59 -26.39
CA PHE A 82 7.39 -34.40 -26.27
C PHE A 82 7.70 -33.57 -25.03
N LEU A 83 7.78 -34.19 -23.84
CA LEU A 83 8.07 -33.49 -22.58
C LEU A 83 9.48 -32.89 -22.59
N ILE A 84 10.47 -33.62 -23.11
CA ILE A 84 11.85 -33.15 -23.25
C ILE A 84 11.89 -31.91 -24.16
N ARG A 85 11.32 -31.98 -25.36
CA ARG A 85 11.27 -30.83 -26.29
C ARG A 85 10.53 -29.65 -25.68
N THR A 86 9.39 -29.90 -25.03
CA THR A 86 8.58 -28.85 -24.38
C THR A 86 9.37 -28.14 -23.28
N SER A 87 10.14 -28.87 -22.47
CA SER A 87 10.98 -28.27 -21.42
C SER A 87 12.08 -27.34 -21.95
N ARG A 88 12.52 -27.57 -23.19
CA ARG A 88 13.52 -26.75 -23.90
C ARG A 88 12.93 -25.54 -24.64
N LEU A 89 11.61 -25.39 -24.68
CA LEU A 89 10.97 -24.26 -25.38
C LEU A 89 11.18 -22.94 -24.62
N ALA A 90 11.41 -21.87 -25.38
CA ALA A 90 11.40 -20.49 -24.89
C ALA A 90 9.95 -20.00 -24.72
N VAL A 91 9.28 -20.44 -23.65
CA VAL A 91 7.83 -20.22 -23.48
C VAL A 91 7.41 -18.77 -23.23
N PHE A 92 8.37 -17.90 -22.96
CA PHE A 92 8.18 -16.45 -22.82
C PHE A 92 8.43 -15.68 -24.13
N SER A 93 8.82 -16.37 -25.21
CA SER A 93 9.08 -15.74 -26.51
C SER A 93 7.81 -15.20 -27.18
N ARG A 94 7.98 -14.11 -27.93
CA ARG A 94 6.89 -13.49 -28.69
C ARG A 94 6.44 -14.38 -29.84
N GLU A 95 7.36 -15.16 -30.40
CA GLU A 95 7.18 -16.10 -31.50
C GLU A 95 6.23 -17.24 -31.11
N LEU A 96 6.45 -17.84 -29.92
CA LEU A 96 5.54 -18.85 -29.39
C LEU A 96 4.16 -18.24 -29.12
N ALA A 97 4.09 -17.11 -28.42
CA ALA A 97 2.82 -16.45 -28.10
C ALA A 97 1.98 -16.16 -29.36
N LYS A 98 2.61 -15.65 -30.44
CA LYS A 98 1.92 -15.38 -31.71
C LYS A 98 1.37 -16.62 -32.38
N SER A 99 2.06 -17.76 -32.24
CA SER A 99 1.66 -19.02 -32.87
C SER A 99 0.42 -19.63 -32.23
N PHE A 100 0.14 -19.27 -30.97
CA PHE A 100 -1.05 -19.69 -30.22
C PHE A 100 -2.10 -18.58 -30.07
N LYS A 101 -2.05 -17.51 -30.86
CA LYS A 101 -3.01 -16.39 -30.77
C LYS A 101 -4.49 -16.81 -30.88
N GLY A 102 -4.78 -17.96 -31.50
CA GLY A 102 -6.12 -18.54 -31.62
C GLY A 102 -6.47 -19.61 -30.58
N ASP A 103 -5.51 -20.03 -29.73
CA ASP A 103 -5.72 -21.03 -28.68
C ASP A 103 -4.81 -20.76 -27.47
N LEU A 104 -5.14 -19.70 -26.72
CA LEU A 104 -4.36 -19.26 -25.56
C LEU A 104 -4.39 -20.25 -24.39
N GLU A 105 -5.38 -21.14 -24.32
CA GLU A 105 -5.42 -22.20 -23.31
C GLU A 105 -4.33 -23.25 -23.55
N SER A 106 -4.14 -23.68 -24.80
CA SER A 106 -3.02 -24.58 -25.14
C SER A 106 -1.67 -23.91 -24.87
N LEU A 107 -1.53 -22.60 -25.13
CA LEU A 107 -0.33 -21.84 -24.76
C LEU A 107 -0.09 -21.88 -23.24
N ALA A 108 -1.13 -21.69 -22.43
CA ALA A 108 -1.02 -21.73 -20.98
C ALA A 108 -0.58 -23.12 -20.49
N ILE A 109 -1.13 -24.19 -21.08
CA ILE A 109 -0.74 -25.57 -20.74
C ILE A 109 0.73 -25.84 -21.13
N ILE A 110 1.17 -25.41 -22.31
CA ILE A 110 2.57 -25.57 -22.76
C ILE A 110 3.53 -24.81 -21.83
N LYS A 111 3.17 -23.59 -21.42
CA LYS A 111 3.94 -22.80 -20.44
C LYS A 111 4.11 -23.55 -19.12
N GLN A 112 3.08 -24.26 -18.67
CA GLN A 112 3.17 -25.11 -17.48
C GLN A 112 4.03 -26.35 -17.75
N LEU A 113 3.75 -27.11 -18.82
CA LEU A 113 4.47 -28.34 -19.15
C LEU A 113 5.97 -28.14 -19.35
N LYS A 114 6.46 -26.93 -19.67
CA LYS A 114 7.89 -26.61 -19.65
C LYS A 114 8.57 -27.08 -18.35
N PHE A 115 7.88 -26.96 -17.23
CA PHE A 115 8.41 -27.24 -15.89
C PHE A 115 7.97 -28.62 -15.35
N PHE A 116 7.55 -29.55 -16.23
CA PHE A 116 6.93 -30.83 -15.83
C PHE A 116 7.76 -31.64 -14.83
N TYR A 117 9.09 -31.59 -14.94
CA TYR A 117 10.00 -32.45 -14.16
C TYR A 117 9.83 -32.29 -12.64
N ASN A 118 9.42 -31.09 -12.20
CA ASN A 118 9.21 -30.77 -10.78
C ASN A 118 7.74 -30.63 -10.40
N GLN A 119 6.82 -30.80 -11.35
CA GLN A 119 5.39 -30.74 -11.08
C GLN A 119 4.87 -32.06 -10.53
N PRO A 120 3.77 -32.02 -9.74
CA PRO A 120 3.03 -33.21 -9.36
C PRO A 120 2.64 -34.04 -10.58
N THR A 121 2.83 -35.37 -10.52
CA THR A 121 2.51 -36.27 -11.63
C THR A 121 1.07 -36.14 -12.10
N VAL A 122 0.10 -35.97 -11.20
CA VAL A 122 -1.31 -35.80 -11.58
C VAL A 122 -1.55 -34.54 -12.41
N ALA A 123 -0.84 -33.45 -12.10
CA ALA A 123 -0.96 -32.18 -12.82
C ALA A 123 -0.43 -32.31 -14.26
N VAL A 124 0.73 -32.94 -14.43
CA VAL A 124 1.31 -33.19 -15.76
C VAL A 124 0.40 -34.08 -16.60
N LEU A 125 -0.14 -35.15 -16.03
CA LEU A 125 -1.07 -36.03 -16.74
C LEU A 125 -2.36 -35.33 -17.15
N GLN A 126 -2.93 -34.49 -16.27
CA GLN A 126 -4.12 -33.70 -16.58
C GLN A 126 -3.83 -32.67 -17.69
N GLN A 127 -2.69 -31.97 -17.62
CA GLN A 127 -2.25 -31.03 -18.64
C GLN A 127 -2.08 -31.71 -20.01
N LEU A 128 -1.40 -32.86 -20.07
CA LEU A 128 -1.25 -33.64 -21.29
C LEU A 128 -2.60 -34.10 -21.86
N ALA A 129 -3.49 -34.57 -20.99
CA ALA A 129 -4.84 -35.00 -21.35
C ALA A 129 -5.67 -33.86 -21.97
N VAL A 130 -5.69 -32.69 -21.32
CA VAL A 130 -6.41 -31.51 -21.83
C VAL A 130 -5.78 -31.02 -23.14
N LEU A 131 -4.45 -30.93 -23.20
CA LEU A 131 -3.74 -30.48 -24.39
C LEU A 131 -3.99 -31.41 -25.59
N ALA A 132 -3.85 -32.73 -25.40
CA ALA A 132 -4.13 -33.72 -26.44
C ALA A 132 -5.55 -33.56 -26.98
N ALA A 133 -6.53 -33.42 -26.10
CA ALA A 133 -7.91 -33.31 -26.52
C ALA A 133 -8.25 -31.99 -27.23
N ARG A 134 -7.58 -30.88 -26.89
CA ARG A 134 -7.69 -29.60 -27.62
C ARG A 134 -7.04 -29.68 -29.01
N LEU A 135 -5.85 -30.29 -29.10
CA LEU A 135 -5.12 -30.45 -30.36
C LEU A 135 -5.86 -31.40 -31.33
N ALA A 136 -6.47 -32.47 -30.83
CA ALA A 136 -7.30 -33.38 -31.63
C ALA A 136 -8.52 -32.69 -32.28
N LYS A 137 -9.00 -31.57 -31.71
CA LYS A 137 -10.11 -30.77 -32.26
C LYS A 137 -9.67 -29.70 -33.26
N GLY A 138 -8.38 -29.66 -33.66
CA GLY A 138 -7.88 -28.79 -34.74
C GLY A 138 -7.21 -27.47 -34.30
N GLY A 139 -6.78 -27.34 -33.04
CA GLY A 139 -6.31 -26.09 -32.41
C GLY A 139 -5.02 -25.43 -32.93
N VAL A 140 -4.38 -25.92 -34.01
CA VAL A 140 -3.16 -25.31 -34.57
C VAL A 140 -3.30 -25.06 -36.08
N THR A 141 -4.09 -24.05 -36.45
CA THR A 141 -4.16 -23.56 -37.84
C THR A 141 -3.14 -22.45 -38.06
N GLY A 142 -2.01 -22.80 -38.69
CA GLY A 142 -0.95 -21.87 -39.12
C GLY A 142 -1.30 -21.02 -40.34
N THR A 143 -2.58 -20.77 -40.65
CA THR A 143 -2.98 -19.90 -41.77
C THR A 143 -4.15 -18.99 -41.39
N PRO A 144 -4.14 -17.71 -41.82
CA PRO A 144 -5.22 -16.77 -41.54
C PRO A 144 -6.43 -17.09 -42.41
N GLY A 145 -7.40 -17.82 -41.86
CA GLY A 145 -8.76 -17.91 -42.41
C GLY A 145 -9.64 -16.76 -41.89
N PRO A 146 -10.71 -16.38 -42.61
CA PRO A 146 -11.52 -15.22 -42.26
C PRO A 146 -12.20 -15.42 -40.90
N ALA A 147 -12.29 -14.33 -40.15
CA ALA A 147 -12.89 -14.29 -38.82
C ALA A 147 -14.28 -14.93 -38.83
N LEU A 148 -14.43 -16.04 -38.11
CA LEU A 148 -15.73 -16.57 -37.73
C LEU A 148 -16.30 -15.66 -36.63
N GLY A 149 -17.51 -15.14 -36.86
CA GLY A 149 -18.24 -14.27 -35.94
C GLY A 149 -18.58 -14.95 -34.60
N PRO A 150 -19.23 -14.22 -33.68
CA PRO A 150 -19.41 -14.66 -32.30
C PRO A 150 -20.42 -15.80 -32.26
N THR A 151 -19.93 -17.03 -32.26
CA THR A 151 -20.78 -18.21 -32.05
C THR A 151 -20.90 -18.50 -30.56
N GLN A 152 -22.17 -18.60 -30.17
CA GLN A 152 -22.74 -19.19 -28.96
C GLN A 152 -21.75 -19.86 -28.00
N ALA A 153 -21.89 -19.48 -26.72
CA ALA A 153 -21.43 -20.25 -25.57
C ALA A 153 -21.98 -21.70 -25.67
N SER A 154 -21.25 -22.53 -26.39
CA SER A 154 -21.36 -23.97 -26.26
C SER A 154 -20.52 -24.32 -25.05
N MET A 155 -21.17 -24.89 -24.03
CA MET A 155 -20.47 -25.63 -22.99
C MET A 155 -19.38 -26.46 -23.67
N PRO A 156 -18.12 -26.45 -23.19
CA PRO A 156 -17.16 -27.39 -23.72
C PRO A 156 -17.72 -28.78 -23.42
N MET A 157 -18.21 -29.47 -24.46
CA MET A 157 -18.39 -30.91 -24.38
C MET A 157 -17.00 -31.46 -24.08
N GLN A 158 -16.85 -31.84 -22.80
CA GLN A 158 -15.66 -32.44 -22.25
C GLN A 158 -15.23 -33.57 -23.19
N PRO A 159 -14.01 -33.54 -23.72
CA PRO A 159 -13.39 -34.76 -24.16
C PRO A 159 -13.19 -35.61 -22.90
N ARG A 160 -14.10 -36.57 -22.69
CA ARG A 160 -13.99 -37.62 -21.67
C ARG A 160 -12.83 -38.52 -22.05
N ILE A 161 -11.62 -38.10 -21.68
CA ILE A 161 -10.59 -39.05 -21.27
C ILE A 161 -11.10 -39.62 -19.96
N GLY A 162 -11.10 -40.96 -19.84
CA GLY A 162 -11.79 -41.67 -18.77
C GLY A 162 -11.55 -41.01 -17.41
N PRO A 163 -12.60 -40.55 -16.71
CA PRO A 163 -12.51 -40.09 -15.32
C PRO A 163 -11.71 -41.06 -14.44
N SER A 164 -11.62 -42.34 -14.83
CA SER A 164 -10.89 -43.38 -14.12
C SER A 164 -9.38 -43.17 -13.99
N VAL A 165 -8.65 -42.65 -14.98
CA VAL A 165 -7.16 -42.56 -14.88
C VAL A 165 -6.72 -41.39 -14.02
N VAL A 166 -7.21 -40.19 -14.30
CA VAL A 166 -6.87 -39.00 -13.49
C VAL A 166 -7.36 -39.19 -12.05
N LYS A 167 -8.59 -39.73 -11.86
CA LYS A 167 -9.12 -40.06 -10.51
C LYS A 167 -8.26 -41.08 -9.75
N LYS A 168 -7.67 -42.07 -10.42
CA LYS A 168 -6.75 -43.04 -9.79
C LYS A 168 -5.48 -42.36 -9.26
N PHE A 169 -4.94 -41.37 -9.99
CA PHE A 169 -3.79 -40.59 -9.52
C PHE A 169 -4.16 -39.55 -8.46
N THR A 170 -5.37 -38.98 -8.56
CA THR A 170 -5.97 -38.10 -7.56
C THR A 170 -6.06 -38.76 -6.19
N GLU A 171 -6.40 -40.05 -6.13
CA GLU A 171 -6.61 -40.79 -4.87
C GLU A 171 -5.33 -41.46 -4.33
N CYS A 172 -4.17 -41.27 -4.98
CA CYS A 172 -2.91 -41.95 -4.65
C CYS A 172 -1.77 -40.96 -4.36
N LYS A 173 -0.92 -41.27 -3.38
CA LYS A 173 0.27 -40.49 -3.00
C LYS A 173 1.26 -40.25 -4.16
N LEU A 174 1.23 -41.11 -5.17
CA LEU A 174 2.03 -40.96 -6.39
C LEU A 174 1.61 -39.73 -7.21
N GLY A 175 0.32 -39.34 -7.19
CA GLY A 175 -0.19 -38.19 -7.93
C GLY A 175 0.35 -36.85 -7.44
N THR A 176 0.49 -36.68 -6.12
CA THR A 176 1.08 -35.48 -5.49
C THR A 176 2.61 -35.49 -5.48
N THR A 177 3.23 -36.61 -5.84
CA THR A 177 4.69 -36.72 -5.93
C THR A 177 5.16 -36.10 -7.25
N SER A 178 6.25 -35.33 -7.23
CA SER A 178 6.77 -34.70 -8.45
C SER A 178 7.31 -35.72 -9.44
N VAL A 179 7.19 -35.47 -10.75
CA VAL A 179 7.64 -36.39 -11.81
C VAL A 179 9.06 -36.90 -11.60
N ARG A 180 10.04 -36.07 -11.24
CA ARG A 180 11.43 -36.51 -10.95
C ARG A 180 11.54 -37.61 -9.90
N HIS A 181 10.72 -37.56 -8.85
CA HIS A 181 10.76 -38.54 -7.77
C HIS A 181 10.00 -39.81 -8.19
N VAL A 182 8.90 -39.66 -8.94
CA VAL A 182 8.18 -40.80 -9.53
C VAL A 182 9.06 -41.57 -10.51
N LEU A 183 9.80 -40.88 -11.40
CA LEU A 183 10.76 -41.50 -12.32
C LEU A 183 11.81 -42.33 -11.56
N LYS A 184 12.35 -41.82 -10.45
CA LYS A 184 13.28 -42.58 -9.60
C LYS A 184 12.64 -43.80 -8.92
N GLN A 185 11.37 -43.69 -8.51
CA GLN A 185 10.65 -44.79 -7.86
C GLN A 185 10.29 -45.92 -8.84
N ILE A 186 10.06 -45.60 -10.12
CA ILE A 186 9.60 -46.57 -11.11
C ILE A 186 10.70 -47.12 -12.02
N ASP A 187 11.95 -46.69 -11.83
CA ASP A 187 13.09 -46.93 -12.73
C ASP A 187 12.80 -46.42 -14.15
N GLY A 188 12.46 -45.12 -14.23
CA GLY A 188 12.09 -44.45 -15.47
C GLY A 188 13.27 -44.25 -16.45
N PRO A 189 12.99 -43.90 -17.72
CA PRO A 189 14.04 -43.72 -18.74
C PRO A 189 15.11 -42.70 -18.37
N THR A 190 16.38 -42.99 -18.66
CA THR A 190 17.53 -42.11 -18.36
C THR A 190 17.48 -40.78 -19.11
N CYS A 191 16.77 -40.71 -20.25
CA CYS A 191 16.66 -39.50 -21.06
C CYS A 191 16.08 -38.30 -20.30
N TYR A 192 15.27 -38.52 -19.26
CA TYR A 192 14.77 -37.43 -18.41
C TYR A 192 15.87 -36.89 -17.48
N GLU A 193 16.72 -37.75 -16.94
CA GLU A 193 17.85 -37.35 -16.08
C GLU A 193 18.92 -36.63 -16.91
N GLU A 194 19.26 -37.19 -18.08
CA GLU A 194 20.15 -36.55 -19.06
C GLU A 194 19.63 -35.17 -19.50
N ASN A 195 18.32 -35.03 -19.73
CA ASN A 195 17.70 -33.74 -20.04
C ASN A 195 17.74 -32.77 -18.85
N ALA A 196 17.57 -33.24 -17.62
CA ALA A 196 17.68 -32.40 -16.43
C ALA A 196 19.11 -31.89 -16.25
N GLU A 197 20.13 -32.74 -16.35
CA GLU A 197 21.56 -32.35 -16.30
C GLU A 197 21.93 -31.34 -17.40
N TYR A 198 21.34 -31.52 -18.58
CA TYR A 198 21.48 -30.59 -19.68
C TYR A 198 20.87 -29.22 -19.35
N LEU A 199 19.61 -29.19 -18.89
CA LEU A 199 18.89 -27.96 -18.57
C LEU A 199 19.51 -27.24 -17.37
N GLU A 200 20.12 -27.92 -16.41
CA GLU A 200 20.86 -27.25 -15.31
C GLU A 200 21.94 -26.29 -15.82
N LYS A 201 22.51 -26.56 -16.99
CA LYS A 201 23.52 -25.72 -17.64
C LYS A 201 22.88 -24.72 -18.61
N ALA A 202 21.93 -25.18 -19.42
CA ALA A 202 21.37 -24.40 -20.53
C ALA A 202 20.19 -23.50 -20.13
N ASP A 203 19.34 -23.96 -19.22
CA ASP A 203 18.14 -23.28 -18.75
C ASP A 203 17.74 -23.80 -17.34
N PRO A 204 18.47 -23.38 -16.30
CA PRO A 204 18.24 -23.87 -14.93
C PRO A 204 16.83 -23.49 -14.42
N HIS A 205 16.17 -22.51 -15.03
CA HIS A 205 14.79 -22.13 -14.73
C HIS A 205 13.81 -23.26 -15.05
N ALA A 206 14.04 -24.04 -16.12
CA ALA A 206 13.22 -25.19 -16.48
C ALA A 206 13.27 -26.33 -15.42
N VAL A 207 14.38 -26.44 -14.68
CA VAL A 207 14.61 -27.51 -13.68
C VAL A 207 14.36 -27.05 -12.25
N TYR A 208 14.67 -25.82 -11.89
CA TYR A 208 14.49 -25.34 -10.51
C TYR A 208 13.72 -24.01 -10.48
N PRO A 209 12.45 -23.98 -10.97
CA PRO A 209 11.69 -22.75 -11.03
C PRO A 209 11.28 -22.27 -9.64
N THR A 210 11.63 -21.02 -9.32
CA THR A 210 11.02 -20.30 -8.18
C THR A 210 9.73 -19.58 -8.57
N SER A 211 9.43 -19.49 -9.88
CA SER A 211 8.17 -19.03 -10.44
C SER A 211 8.05 -19.56 -11.87
N ILE A 212 6.84 -19.91 -12.30
CA ILE A 212 6.55 -20.32 -13.69
C ILE A 212 5.93 -19.18 -14.52
N TYR A 213 5.73 -18.01 -13.91
CA TYR A 213 5.01 -16.88 -14.50
C TYR A 213 5.94 -15.77 -15.00
N ARG A 214 7.24 -15.89 -14.77
CA ARG A 214 8.24 -14.89 -15.17
C ARG A 214 9.61 -15.51 -15.40
N VAL A 215 10.42 -14.82 -16.20
CA VAL A 215 11.83 -15.11 -16.45
C VAL A 215 12.61 -13.80 -16.44
N CYS A 216 13.84 -13.83 -15.91
CA CYS A 216 14.77 -12.72 -15.93
C CYS A 216 15.95 -13.10 -16.81
N GLU A 217 16.37 -12.20 -17.70
CA GLU A 217 17.58 -12.35 -18.51
C GLU A 217 18.50 -11.18 -18.20
N GLY A 218 19.81 -11.39 -18.32
CA GLY A 218 20.81 -10.39 -17.99
C GLY A 218 22.06 -10.53 -18.83
N TYR A 219 22.61 -9.40 -19.24
CA TYR A 219 23.87 -9.28 -19.95
C TYR A 219 24.82 -8.43 -19.11
N VAL A 220 26.04 -8.92 -18.86
CA VAL A 220 27.05 -8.18 -18.08
C VAL A 220 28.30 -8.00 -18.94
N LEU A 221 28.76 -6.75 -19.02
CA LEU A 221 30.05 -6.37 -19.59
C LEU A 221 30.96 -5.89 -18.48
N ALA A 222 32.21 -6.35 -18.50
CA ALA A 222 33.24 -5.80 -17.63
C ALA A 222 34.46 -5.40 -18.46
N LYS A 223 35.10 -4.29 -18.06
CA LYS A 223 36.47 -4.04 -18.49
C LYS A 223 37.38 -5.19 -18.00
N PRO A 224 38.49 -5.49 -18.68
CA PRO A 224 39.40 -6.56 -18.24
C PRO A 224 39.96 -6.38 -16.83
N ASP A 225 40.09 -5.13 -16.37
CA ASP A 225 40.53 -4.80 -15.00
C ASP A 225 39.38 -4.72 -13.98
N ALA A 226 38.14 -5.00 -14.41
CA ALA A 226 36.91 -4.89 -13.63
C ALA A 226 36.62 -3.50 -13.03
N SER A 227 37.31 -2.45 -13.46
CA SER A 227 37.10 -1.06 -12.98
C SER A 227 35.74 -0.47 -13.37
N LEU A 228 35.13 -1.03 -14.42
CA LEU A 228 33.79 -0.70 -14.87
C LEU A 228 33.06 -1.99 -15.23
N ILE A 229 31.87 -2.15 -14.65
CA ILE A 229 30.95 -3.25 -14.90
C ILE A 229 29.60 -2.64 -15.23
N GLU A 230 29.06 -3.00 -16.39
CA GLU A 230 27.74 -2.58 -16.84
C GLU A 230 26.87 -3.82 -17.01
N SER A 231 25.62 -3.75 -16.58
CA SER A 231 24.66 -4.82 -16.80
C SER A 231 23.33 -4.29 -17.33
N THR A 232 22.81 -4.99 -18.33
CA THR A 232 21.47 -4.78 -18.86
C THR A 232 20.63 -6.00 -18.56
N MET A 233 19.50 -5.80 -17.90
CA MET A 233 18.60 -6.88 -17.48
C MET A 233 17.21 -6.67 -18.08
N SER A 234 16.53 -7.76 -18.40
CA SER A 234 15.14 -7.77 -18.84
C SER A 234 14.33 -8.72 -17.95
N LEU A 235 13.08 -8.34 -17.69
CA LEU A 235 12.11 -9.18 -17.00
C LEU A 235 10.93 -9.40 -17.94
N THR A 236 10.65 -10.67 -18.25
CA THR A 236 9.44 -11.04 -18.98
C THR A 236 8.49 -11.74 -18.03
N LEU A 237 7.25 -11.27 -17.97
CA LEU A 237 6.19 -11.84 -17.13
C LEU A 237 4.97 -12.24 -17.97
N THR A 238 4.21 -13.20 -17.48
CA THR A 238 2.92 -13.62 -18.05
C THR A 238 1.83 -13.41 -17.02
N THR A 239 0.79 -12.70 -17.42
CA THR A 239 -0.48 -12.61 -16.72
C THR A 239 -1.60 -13.01 -17.67
N THR A 240 -2.67 -13.57 -17.12
CA THR A 240 -3.86 -13.99 -17.87
C THR A 240 -5.07 -13.26 -17.30
N ILE A 241 -6.02 -12.90 -18.15
CA ILE A 241 -7.30 -12.35 -17.71
C ILE A 241 -8.41 -13.23 -18.28
N LYS A 242 -9.36 -13.64 -17.43
CA LYS A 242 -10.50 -14.46 -17.82
C LYS A 242 -11.80 -13.78 -17.40
N ILE A 243 -12.71 -13.65 -18.35
CA ILE A 243 -14.10 -13.26 -18.09
C ILE A 243 -14.90 -14.54 -18.08
N VAL A 244 -15.53 -14.83 -16.96
CA VAL A 244 -16.22 -16.09 -16.71
C VAL A 244 -17.59 -15.82 -16.09
N SER A 245 -18.42 -16.86 -16.01
CA SER A 245 -19.71 -16.80 -15.32
C SER A 245 -19.82 -18.02 -14.41
N GLY A 246 -20.09 -17.79 -13.13
CA GLY A 246 -20.23 -18.84 -12.13
C GLY A 246 -18.90 -19.51 -11.78
N VAL A 247 -17.86 -18.74 -11.47
CA VAL A 247 -16.54 -19.29 -11.10
C VAL A 247 -16.60 -20.18 -9.87
N LEU A 248 -17.54 -19.90 -8.95
CA LEU A 248 -17.81 -20.71 -7.74
C LEU A 248 -18.75 -21.89 -7.99
N ASN A 249 -19.19 -22.13 -9.23
CA ASN A 249 -19.85 -23.39 -9.56
C ASN A 249 -18.85 -24.53 -9.39
N PRO A 250 -19.13 -25.59 -8.61
CA PRO A 250 -18.20 -26.70 -8.39
C PRO A 250 -17.66 -27.35 -9.67
N GLU A 251 -18.40 -27.29 -10.77
CA GLU A 251 -17.97 -27.80 -12.09
C GLU A 251 -17.00 -26.86 -12.84
N SER A 252 -16.88 -25.61 -12.40
CA SER A 252 -15.93 -24.63 -12.94
C SER A 252 -14.50 -25.08 -12.65
N THR A 253 -13.68 -25.15 -13.68
CA THR A 253 -12.29 -25.64 -13.56
C THR A 253 -11.29 -24.52 -13.28
N VAL A 254 -11.71 -23.25 -13.34
CA VAL A 254 -10.80 -22.09 -13.39
C VAL A 254 -9.90 -21.99 -12.16
N LEU A 255 -10.47 -22.08 -10.95
CA LEU A 255 -9.70 -22.07 -9.70
C LEU A 255 -9.13 -23.46 -9.41
N ARG A 256 -9.94 -24.51 -9.62
CA ARG A 256 -9.54 -25.91 -9.43
C ARG A 256 -8.23 -26.25 -10.13
N ASP A 257 -8.08 -25.91 -11.41
CA ASP A 257 -6.90 -26.27 -12.20
C ASP A 257 -5.61 -25.58 -11.69
N ILE A 258 -5.72 -24.55 -10.85
CA ILE A 258 -4.59 -23.87 -10.19
C ILE A 258 -4.27 -24.51 -8.84
N TYR A 259 -5.31 -24.69 -8.00
CA TYR A 259 -5.13 -25.05 -6.59
C TYR A 259 -5.12 -26.55 -6.33
N TYR A 260 -5.76 -27.35 -7.19
CA TYR A 260 -5.79 -28.80 -7.04
C TYR A 260 -4.39 -29.43 -7.04
N PRO A 261 -3.45 -29.07 -7.94
CA PRO A 261 -2.06 -29.55 -7.87
C PRO A 261 -1.31 -29.18 -6.60
N LEU A 262 -1.71 -28.10 -5.93
CA LEU A 262 -1.08 -27.61 -4.69
C LEU A 262 -1.65 -28.31 -3.45
N GLY A 263 -2.80 -28.99 -3.57
CA GLY A 263 -3.52 -29.66 -2.48
C GLY A 263 -4.31 -28.70 -1.59
N ARG A 264 -3.99 -27.41 -1.62
CA ARG A 264 -4.66 -26.36 -0.84
C ARG A 264 -4.77 -25.04 -1.60
N CYS A 265 -5.64 -24.16 -1.10
CA CYS A 265 -5.78 -22.78 -1.51
C CYS A 265 -5.74 -21.88 -0.27
N VAL A 266 -4.77 -20.96 -0.24
CA VAL A 266 -4.73 -19.87 0.74
C VAL A 266 -5.34 -18.63 0.10
N ALA A 267 -6.36 -18.06 0.74
CA ALA A 267 -7.10 -16.91 0.23
C ALA A 267 -7.07 -15.73 1.20
N VAL A 268 -6.82 -14.52 0.70
CA VAL A 268 -7.09 -13.26 1.37
C VAL A 268 -8.42 -12.71 0.85
N ILE A 269 -9.39 -12.54 1.74
CA ILE A 269 -10.79 -12.28 1.38
C ILE A 269 -11.28 -11.02 2.11
N ASP A 270 -11.95 -10.16 1.35
CA ASP A 270 -12.73 -9.05 1.89
C ASP A 270 -13.80 -9.55 2.87
N ASP A 271 -13.92 -8.95 4.05
CA ASP A 271 -14.88 -9.34 5.09
C ASP A 271 -16.35 -9.28 4.66
N LYS A 272 -16.77 -8.30 3.85
CA LYS A 272 -18.14 -8.22 3.32
C LYS A 272 -18.37 -9.26 2.22
N VAL A 273 -17.38 -9.51 1.37
CA VAL A 273 -17.46 -10.61 0.40
C VAL A 273 -17.53 -11.96 1.11
N HIS A 274 -16.73 -12.18 2.14
CA HIS A 274 -16.77 -13.40 2.93
C HIS A 274 -18.14 -13.59 3.57
N HIS A 275 -18.74 -12.53 4.12
CA HIS A 275 -20.08 -12.60 4.68
C HIS A 275 -21.15 -13.05 3.65
N LEU A 276 -21.05 -12.58 2.40
CA LEU A 276 -22.03 -12.88 1.35
C LEU A 276 -21.75 -14.20 0.60
N TYR A 277 -20.48 -14.53 0.38
CA TYR A 277 -20.04 -15.58 -0.53
C TYR A 277 -19.12 -16.63 0.10
N GLY A 278 -18.69 -16.45 1.36
CA GLY A 278 -17.76 -17.35 2.05
C GLY A 278 -18.20 -18.82 1.98
N ALA A 279 -19.46 -19.10 2.34
CA ALA A 279 -20.01 -20.46 2.27
C ALA A 279 -19.98 -21.06 0.84
N ALA A 280 -20.17 -20.24 -0.20
CA ALA A 280 -20.11 -20.69 -1.59
C ALA A 280 -18.66 -20.97 -2.02
N ILE A 281 -17.70 -20.17 -1.54
CA ILE A 281 -16.26 -20.37 -1.78
C ILE A 281 -15.79 -21.65 -1.09
N GLU A 282 -16.12 -21.84 0.19
CA GLU A 282 -15.82 -23.07 0.95
C GLU A 282 -16.42 -24.30 0.25
N THR A 283 -17.71 -24.25 -0.09
CA THR A 283 -18.39 -25.34 -0.81
C THR A 283 -17.70 -25.67 -2.15
N TYR A 284 -17.19 -24.67 -2.86
CA TYR A 284 -16.48 -24.88 -4.12
C TYR A 284 -15.19 -25.68 -3.89
N PHE A 285 -14.36 -25.28 -2.92
CA PHE A 285 -13.09 -25.96 -2.64
C PHE A 285 -13.31 -27.34 -2.03
N ASP A 286 -14.29 -27.49 -1.12
CA ASP A 286 -14.66 -28.78 -0.52
C ASP A 286 -15.08 -29.80 -1.59
N LYS A 287 -15.97 -29.41 -2.51
CA LYS A 287 -16.42 -30.30 -3.59
C LYS A 287 -15.33 -30.66 -4.58
N ASN A 288 -14.28 -29.84 -4.67
CA ASN A 288 -13.11 -30.10 -5.50
C ASN A 288 -11.98 -30.81 -4.74
N GLY A 289 -12.17 -31.14 -3.45
CA GLY A 289 -11.20 -31.85 -2.63
C GLY A 289 -9.91 -31.06 -2.38
N ILE A 290 -10.02 -29.73 -2.25
CA ILE A 290 -8.89 -28.82 -2.04
C ILE A 290 -9.04 -28.22 -0.64
N GLU A 291 -8.01 -28.35 0.19
CA GLU A 291 -7.99 -27.70 1.51
C GLU A 291 -8.06 -26.18 1.35
N PHE A 292 -8.93 -25.51 2.09
CA PHE A 292 -9.17 -24.08 1.94
C PHE A 292 -8.86 -23.33 3.23
N GLU A 293 -7.96 -22.36 3.12
CA GLU A 293 -7.51 -21.51 4.23
C GLU A 293 -7.89 -20.06 3.93
N ALA A 294 -8.84 -19.52 4.69
CA ALA A 294 -9.37 -18.17 4.51
C ALA A 294 -8.76 -17.19 5.51
N LEU A 295 -8.09 -16.16 5.01
CA LEU A 295 -7.59 -15.01 5.75
C LEU A 295 -8.50 -13.80 5.47
N ILE A 296 -9.28 -13.41 6.47
CA ILE A 296 -10.34 -12.40 6.31
C ILE A 296 -9.82 -11.04 6.77
N PHE A 297 -9.89 -10.03 5.89
CA PHE A 297 -9.46 -8.66 6.18
C PHE A 297 -10.52 -7.64 5.73
N PRO A 298 -10.63 -6.51 6.44
CA PRO A 298 -11.57 -5.47 6.06
C PRO A 298 -11.09 -4.70 4.81
N GLY A 299 -11.95 -4.55 3.81
CA GLY A 299 -11.65 -3.87 2.55
C GLY A 299 -12.15 -2.43 2.43
N ASN A 300 -12.19 -1.67 3.52
CA ASN A 300 -12.55 -0.24 3.50
C ASN A 300 -11.29 0.63 3.33
N GLU A 301 -11.44 1.85 2.80
CA GLU A 301 -10.30 2.78 2.61
C GLU A 301 -9.58 3.08 3.94
N ALA A 302 -10.32 3.16 5.06
CA ALA A 302 -9.73 3.34 6.41
C ALA A 302 -8.77 2.20 6.82
N ASN A 303 -8.92 1.00 6.24
CA ASN A 303 -8.05 -0.15 6.51
C ASN A 303 -6.93 -0.31 5.47
N LYS A 304 -6.88 0.58 4.47
CA LYS A 304 -5.86 0.57 3.42
C LYS A 304 -4.53 1.14 3.92
N ASP A 305 -4.01 0.60 5.02
CA ASP A 305 -2.82 1.10 5.72
C ASP A 305 -1.69 0.06 5.74
N ILE A 306 -0.45 0.52 5.99
CA ILE A 306 0.72 -0.36 6.06
C ILE A 306 0.60 -1.42 7.17
N SER A 307 -0.08 -1.10 8.28
CA SER A 307 -0.33 -2.04 9.37
C SER A 307 -1.18 -3.26 8.94
N THR A 308 -2.15 -3.06 8.03
CA THR A 308 -2.95 -4.16 7.47
C THR A 308 -2.09 -5.02 6.55
N VAL A 309 -1.21 -4.42 5.74
CA VAL A 309 -0.26 -5.14 4.87
C VAL A 309 0.69 -5.99 5.71
N GLU A 310 1.24 -5.45 6.80
CA GLU A 310 2.08 -6.18 7.76
C GLU A 310 1.33 -7.37 8.38
N SER A 311 0.06 -7.18 8.75
CA SER A 311 -0.77 -8.24 9.30
C SER A 311 -0.99 -9.38 8.30
N ILE A 312 -1.23 -9.06 7.02
CA ILE A 312 -1.31 -10.06 5.94
C ILE A 312 0.03 -10.81 5.81
N LEU A 313 1.17 -10.11 5.84
CA LEU A 313 2.50 -10.74 5.76
C LEU A 313 2.75 -11.74 6.89
N VAL A 314 2.36 -11.39 8.13
CA VAL A 314 2.48 -12.28 9.29
C VAL A 314 1.57 -13.51 9.11
N ALA A 315 0.31 -13.31 8.73
CA ALA A 315 -0.62 -14.41 8.50
C ALA A 315 -0.13 -15.39 7.43
N LEU A 316 0.38 -14.89 6.29
CA LEU A 316 0.98 -15.71 5.23
C LEU A 316 2.19 -16.51 5.74
N LYS A 317 2.98 -15.93 6.66
CA LYS A 317 4.14 -16.59 7.26
C LYS A 317 3.75 -17.72 8.21
N GLU A 318 2.74 -17.49 9.06
CA GLU A 318 2.26 -18.45 10.05
C GLU A 318 1.72 -19.74 9.39
N ILE A 319 0.95 -19.60 8.31
CA ILE A 319 0.42 -20.73 7.51
C ILE A 319 1.40 -21.27 6.48
N ARG A 320 2.63 -20.73 6.47
CA ARG A 320 3.78 -21.18 5.67
C ARG A 320 3.48 -21.17 4.17
N VAL A 321 2.97 -20.06 3.64
CA VAL A 321 2.80 -19.89 2.19
C VAL A 321 4.16 -20.04 1.49
N SER A 322 4.20 -20.88 0.47
CA SER A 322 5.42 -21.16 -0.31
C SER A 322 5.70 -20.06 -1.34
N ARG A 323 6.96 -19.94 -1.78
CA ARG A 323 7.38 -18.87 -2.72
C ARG A 323 6.66 -18.89 -4.07
N ASN A 324 6.27 -20.07 -4.54
CA ASN A 324 5.62 -20.31 -5.83
C ASN A 324 4.11 -20.59 -5.71
N GLU A 325 3.54 -20.55 -4.49
CA GLU A 325 2.14 -20.82 -4.21
C GLU A 325 1.32 -19.54 -4.46
N PRO A 326 0.41 -19.51 -5.45
CA PRO A 326 -0.36 -18.31 -5.75
C PRO A 326 -1.43 -18.04 -4.69
N VAL A 327 -1.34 -16.93 -3.95
CA VAL A 327 -2.39 -16.53 -3.00
C VAL A 327 -3.65 -16.14 -3.77
N LEU A 328 -4.83 -16.62 -3.36
CA LEU A 328 -6.10 -16.17 -3.93
C LEU A 328 -6.50 -14.84 -3.25
N VAL A 329 -6.71 -13.78 -4.02
CA VAL A 329 -7.20 -12.50 -3.50
C VAL A 329 -8.63 -12.30 -3.98
N VAL A 330 -9.58 -12.16 -3.05
CA VAL A 330 -11.01 -12.06 -3.36
C VAL A 330 -11.57 -10.76 -2.77
N GLY A 331 -11.92 -9.79 -3.62
CA GLY A 331 -12.41 -8.51 -3.13
C GLY A 331 -12.55 -7.41 -4.17
N GLY A 332 -12.90 -6.23 -3.67
CA GLY A 332 -12.86 -4.97 -4.42
C GLY A 332 -11.46 -4.35 -4.46
N GLY A 333 -11.37 -3.10 -4.95
CA GLY A 333 -10.08 -2.43 -5.21
C GLY A 333 -9.16 -2.31 -3.98
N VAL A 334 -9.71 -2.08 -2.79
CA VAL A 334 -8.90 -1.97 -1.56
C VAL A 334 -8.18 -3.28 -1.23
N ILE A 335 -8.93 -4.40 -1.19
CA ILE A 335 -8.35 -5.72 -0.90
C ILE A 335 -7.38 -6.15 -2.00
N THR A 336 -7.68 -5.84 -3.27
CA THR A 336 -6.72 -6.00 -4.37
C THR A 336 -5.39 -5.29 -4.07
N ASP A 337 -5.45 -4.02 -3.67
CA ASP A 337 -4.28 -3.20 -3.43
C ASP A 337 -3.43 -3.70 -2.25
N ILE A 338 -4.03 -3.93 -1.07
CA ILE A 338 -3.27 -4.32 0.13
C ILE A 338 -2.80 -5.78 0.08
N ALA A 339 -3.62 -6.70 -0.41
CA ALA A 339 -3.22 -8.11 -0.51
C ALA A 339 -2.23 -8.31 -1.67
N GLY A 340 -2.45 -7.63 -2.80
CA GLY A 340 -1.49 -7.55 -3.88
C GLY A 340 -0.15 -7.01 -3.39
N PHE A 341 -0.14 -5.94 -2.60
CA PHE A 341 1.09 -5.35 -2.07
C PHE A 341 1.77 -6.27 -1.06
N ALA A 342 1.02 -6.93 -0.18
CA ALA A 342 1.56 -7.95 0.72
C ALA A 342 2.22 -9.10 -0.06
N THR A 343 1.62 -9.58 -1.15
CA THR A 343 2.23 -10.63 -1.98
C THR A 343 3.46 -10.14 -2.76
N ALA A 344 3.53 -8.85 -3.10
CA ALA A 344 4.73 -8.24 -3.68
C ALA A 344 5.92 -8.27 -2.70
N LEU A 345 5.65 -8.00 -1.41
CA LEU A 345 6.64 -7.98 -0.35
C LEU A 345 7.02 -9.39 0.15
N TYR A 346 6.05 -10.31 0.26
CA TYR A 346 6.26 -11.66 0.77
C TYR A 346 7.25 -12.43 -0.13
N HIS A 347 8.32 -12.96 0.46
CA HIS A 347 9.46 -13.57 -0.25
C HIS A 347 10.03 -12.70 -1.40
N ARG A 348 9.85 -11.37 -1.31
CA ARG A 348 10.17 -10.35 -2.32
C ARG A 348 9.45 -10.51 -3.66
N ASN A 349 8.57 -11.50 -3.82
CA ASN A 349 7.60 -11.67 -4.90
C ASN A 349 6.92 -13.05 -4.80
N THR A 350 5.74 -13.12 -4.22
CA THR A 350 4.85 -14.28 -4.24
C THR A 350 3.72 -14.07 -5.27
N PRO A 351 3.42 -15.04 -6.14
CA PRO A 351 2.34 -14.90 -7.12
C PRO A 351 0.98 -14.81 -6.43
N TYR A 352 -0.01 -14.19 -7.11
CA TYR A 352 -1.39 -14.18 -6.64
C TYR A 352 -2.38 -14.24 -7.81
N VAL A 353 -3.56 -14.81 -7.52
CA VAL A 353 -4.72 -14.86 -8.41
C VAL A 353 -5.74 -13.85 -7.90
N MET A 354 -6.21 -12.97 -8.76
CA MET A 354 -7.23 -11.97 -8.42
C MET A 354 -8.62 -12.47 -8.84
N LEU A 355 -9.54 -12.59 -7.89
CA LEU A 355 -10.97 -12.82 -8.13
C LEU A 355 -11.75 -11.53 -7.83
N CYS A 356 -12.12 -10.82 -8.89
CA CYS A 356 -12.72 -9.49 -8.80
C CYS A 356 -14.19 -9.56 -8.41
N THR A 357 -14.59 -8.85 -7.35
CA THR A 357 -15.99 -8.82 -6.88
C THR A 357 -16.68 -7.46 -7.09
N SER A 358 -15.92 -6.42 -7.43
CA SER A 358 -16.43 -5.11 -7.84
C SER A 358 -16.10 -4.82 -9.31
N ILE A 359 -16.81 -3.87 -9.93
CA ILE A 359 -16.49 -3.42 -11.30
C ILE A 359 -15.10 -2.83 -11.38
N VAL A 360 -14.71 -2.01 -10.40
CA VAL A 360 -13.37 -1.37 -10.36
C VAL A 360 -12.27 -2.43 -10.32
N SER A 361 -12.38 -3.43 -9.43
CA SER A 361 -11.46 -4.57 -9.45
C SER A 361 -11.55 -5.33 -10.78
N GLY A 362 -12.74 -5.46 -11.37
CA GLY A 362 -12.97 -6.21 -12.59
C GLY A 362 -12.40 -5.58 -13.85
N ILE A 363 -12.09 -4.27 -13.86
CA ILE A 363 -11.68 -3.57 -15.08
C ILE A 363 -10.48 -2.62 -14.93
N ASP A 364 -10.11 -2.22 -13.72
CA ASP A 364 -8.94 -1.36 -13.46
C ASP A 364 -8.02 -1.95 -12.38
N ALA A 365 -8.44 -1.94 -11.11
CA ALA A 365 -7.56 -2.30 -9.99
C ALA A 365 -7.09 -3.75 -10.03
N GLY A 366 -7.98 -4.71 -10.32
CA GLY A 366 -7.64 -6.14 -10.35
C GLY A 366 -6.57 -6.51 -11.37
N PRO A 367 -6.69 -6.13 -12.66
CA PRO A 367 -5.63 -6.39 -13.64
C PRO A 367 -4.45 -5.42 -13.55
N SER A 368 -4.49 -4.42 -12.67
CA SER A 368 -3.42 -3.43 -12.54
C SER A 368 -2.12 -4.08 -12.06
N PRO A 369 -0.95 -3.65 -12.56
CA PRO A 369 0.29 -3.97 -11.90
C PRO A 369 0.46 -3.16 -10.61
N ARG A 370 -0.29 -2.07 -10.40
CA ARG A 370 -0.15 -1.23 -9.21
C ARG A 370 -0.84 -1.89 -8.03
N THR A 371 -0.10 -2.05 -6.95
CA THR A 371 -0.59 -2.51 -5.65
C THR A 371 -0.04 -1.56 -4.59
N CYS A 372 -0.84 -1.19 -3.59
CA CYS A 372 -0.46 -0.10 -2.69
C CYS A 372 -1.22 -0.09 -1.36
N CYS A 373 -0.76 0.77 -0.45
CA CYS A 373 -1.55 1.23 0.69
C CYS A 373 -1.25 2.70 0.97
N ASP A 374 -2.11 3.33 1.76
CA ASP A 374 -1.97 4.70 2.22
C ASP A 374 -0.94 4.78 3.36
N GLY A 375 -0.50 6.00 3.67
CA GLY A 375 0.42 6.26 4.76
C GLY A 375 0.55 7.75 5.06
N PHE A 376 0.64 8.12 6.34
CA PHE A 376 0.78 9.52 6.78
C PHE A 376 -0.25 10.50 6.17
N GLY A 377 -1.48 10.04 5.89
CA GLY A 377 -2.53 10.85 5.26
C GLY A 377 -2.38 11.04 3.74
N TYR A 378 -1.41 10.39 3.11
CA TYR A 378 -1.21 10.36 1.67
C TYR A 378 -1.77 9.07 1.06
N LYS A 379 -2.56 9.22 -0.02
CA LYS A 379 -3.16 8.10 -0.76
C LYS A 379 -2.12 7.34 -1.56
N ASN A 380 -2.14 6.01 -1.48
CA ASN A 380 -1.27 5.08 -2.20
C ASN A 380 0.24 5.39 -2.03
N LEU A 381 0.65 5.83 -0.83
CA LEU A 381 2.03 6.24 -0.55
C LEU A 381 3.02 5.07 -0.69
N TYR A 382 2.66 3.92 -0.13
CA TYR A 382 3.46 2.70 -0.24
C TYR A 382 2.92 1.85 -1.38
N GLY A 383 3.80 1.21 -2.15
CA GLY A 383 3.32 0.30 -3.17
C GLY A 383 4.42 -0.40 -3.95
N ALA A 384 3.97 -1.27 -4.86
CA ALA A 384 4.80 -2.03 -5.77
C ALA A 384 4.09 -2.25 -7.10
N TYR A 385 4.89 -2.41 -8.16
CA TYR A 385 4.41 -2.91 -9.45
C TYR A 385 4.47 -4.44 -9.47
N HIS A 386 3.36 -5.09 -9.12
CA HIS A 386 3.21 -6.53 -8.97
C HIS A 386 1.87 -7.00 -9.57
N PRO A 387 1.82 -7.34 -10.87
CA PRO A 387 0.60 -7.79 -11.53
C PRO A 387 0.18 -9.19 -11.05
N PRO A 388 -1.14 -9.48 -11.01
CA PRO A 388 -1.62 -10.83 -10.73
C PRO A 388 -1.18 -11.79 -11.84
N VAL A 389 -0.99 -13.06 -11.51
CA VAL A 389 -0.70 -14.09 -12.53
C VAL A 389 -1.96 -14.49 -13.31
N LEU A 390 -3.12 -14.34 -12.67
CA LEU A 390 -4.45 -14.51 -13.27
C LEU A 390 -5.41 -13.50 -12.65
N THR A 391 -6.16 -12.77 -13.48
CA THR A 391 -7.34 -11.99 -13.07
C THR A 391 -8.60 -12.69 -13.55
N ILE A 392 -9.57 -12.89 -12.68
CA ILE A 392 -10.86 -13.50 -12.96
C ILE A 392 -11.94 -12.46 -12.73
N VAL A 393 -12.73 -12.22 -13.77
CA VAL A 393 -13.86 -11.29 -13.74
C VAL A 393 -15.13 -12.11 -13.93
N ASP A 394 -15.92 -12.21 -12.87
CA ASP A 394 -17.22 -12.87 -12.89
C ASP A 394 -18.29 -11.86 -12.50
N ARG A 395 -19.09 -11.45 -13.48
CA ARG A 395 -20.12 -10.43 -13.25
C ARG A 395 -21.17 -10.87 -12.24
N SER A 396 -21.34 -12.17 -11.95
CA SER A 396 -22.33 -12.64 -10.97
C SER A 396 -22.15 -12.06 -9.56
N PHE A 397 -20.93 -11.63 -9.20
CA PHE A 397 -20.68 -10.87 -7.97
C PHE A 397 -21.31 -9.48 -7.99
N PHE A 398 -21.53 -8.89 -9.16
CA PHE A 398 -22.12 -7.55 -9.29
C PHE A 398 -23.58 -7.51 -8.85
N ARG A 399 -24.25 -8.67 -8.81
CA ARG A 399 -25.65 -8.79 -8.38
C ARG A 399 -25.89 -8.25 -6.96
N THR A 400 -24.91 -8.35 -6.08
CA THR A 400 -25.03 -7.90 -4.68
C THR A 400 -24.56 -6.46 -4.46
N LEU A 401 -23.96 -5.81 -5.46
CA LEU A 401 -23.48 -4.44 -5.33
C LEU A 401 -24.64 -3.44 -5.28
N HIS A 402 -24.43 -2.35 -4.56
CA HIS A 402 -25.32 -1.18 -4.59
C HIS A 402 -25.31 -0.53 -5.98
N PRO A 403 -26.45 -0.01 -6.51
CA PRO A 403 -26.49 0.67 -7.81
C PRO A 403 -25.45 1.79 -7.96
N GLY A 404 -25.25 2.60 -6.91
CA GLY A 404 -24.19 3.61 -6.89
C GLY A 404 -22.77 3.05 -7.04
N TRP A 405 -22.47 1.85 -6.55
CA TRP A 405 -21.17 1.19 -6.76
C TRP A 405 -21.02 0.68 -8.20
N ILE A 406 -22.11 0.28 -8.83
CA ILE A 406 -22.15 -0.07 -10.26
C ILE A 406 -21.84 1.18 -11.09
N ARG A 407 -22.56 2.28 -10.83
CA ARG A 407 -22.38 3.58 -11.50
C ARG A 407 -20.95 4.09 -11.35
N HIS A 408 -20.43 4.07 -10.13
CA HIS A 408 -19.05 4.39 -9.80
C HIS A 408 -18.03 3.63 -10.67
N GLY A 409 -18.17 2.32 -10.82
CA GLY A 409 -17.25 1.51 -11.62
C GLY A 409 -17.40 1.70 -13.13
N ILE A 410 -18.59 2.04 -13.63
CA ILE A 410 -18.82 2.32 -15.06
C ILE A 410 -17.97 3.50 -15.55
N ALA A 411 -17.69 4.50 -14.69
CA ALA A 411 -16.86 5.64 -15.04
C ALA A 411 -15.49 5.22 -15.61
N GLU A 412 -14.87 4.19 -15.02
CA GLU A 412 -13.58 3.66 -15.47
C GLU A 412 -13.67 2.91 -16.80
N ILE A 413 -14.84 2.38 -17.15
CA ILE A 413 -15.11 1.80 -18.48
C ILE A 413 -15.26 2.91 -19.52
N VAL A 414 -16.02 3.97 -19.19
CA VAL A 414 -16.22 5.14 -20.07
C VAL A 414 -14.88 5.81 -20.37
N LYS A 415 -14.00 5.92 -19.38
CA LYS A 415 -12.64 6.45 -19.54
C LYS A 415 -11.92 5.77 -20.70
N MET A 416 -11.87 4.44 -20.69
CA MET A 416 -11.21 3.66 -21.72
C MET A 416 -11.93 3.76 -23.06
N ALA A 417 -13.26 3.78 -23.06
CA ALA A 417 -14.05 3.95 -24.28
C ALA A 417 -13.70 5.25 -25.02
N VAL A 418 -13.69 6.38 -24.31
CA VAL A 418 -13.49 7.70 -24.91
C VAL A 418 -12.11 7.86 -25.53
N VAL A 419 -11.06 7.31 -24.92
CA VAL A 419 -9.66 7.54 -25.34
C VAL A 419 -8.99 6.35 -26.03
N LYS A 420 -9.62 5.17 -26.08
CA LYS A 420 -9.02 3.95 -26.65
C LYS A 420 -9.92 3.08 -27.52
N ASP A 421 -11.24 3.11 -27.37
CA ASP A 421 -12.13 2.19 -28.11
C ASP A 421 -13.51 2.80 -28.40
N GLU A 422 -13.70 3.24 -29.65
CA GLU A 422 -14.98 3.78 -30.13
C GLU A 422 -16.10 2.72 -30.16
N GLU A 423 -15.77 1.43 -30.39
CA GLU A 423 -16.78 0.37 -30.35
C GLU A 423 -17.28 0.15 -28.92
N LEU A 424 -16.38 0.17 -27.94
CA LEU A 424 -16.75 0.15 -26.52
C LEU A 424 -17.66 1.35 -26.18
N PHE A 425 -17.36 2.53 -26.70
CA PHE A 425 -18.21 3.71 -26.52
C PHE A 425 -19.64 3.49 -27.06
N LYS A 426 -19.76 2.90 -28.26
CA LYS A 426 -21.07 2.54 -28.86
C LYS A 426 -21.80 1.47 -28.07
N LEU A 427 -21.10 0.52 -27.46
CA LEU A 427 -21.71 -0.48 -26.57
C LEU A 427 -22.30 0.19 -25.33
N LEU A 428 -21.57 1.13 -24.72
CA LEU A 428 -22.05 1.90 -23.57
C LEU A 428 -23.27 2.76 -23.94
N GLU A 429 -23.26 3.43 -25.09
CA GLU A 429 -24.44 4.17 -25.58
C GLU A 429 -25.66 3.26 -25.77
N LYS A 430 -25.43 2.06 -26.32
CA LYS A 430 -26.51 1.08 -26.56
C LYS A 430 -27.07 0.50 -25.27
N ALA A 431 -26.22 0.26 -24.27
CA ALA A 431 -26.61 -0.31 -22.99
C ALA A 431 -27.25 0.74 -22.07
N SER A 432 -26.71 1.96 -22.08
CA SER A 432 -27.18 3.11 -21.31
C SER A 432 -27.37 2.78 -19.82
N VAL A 433 -28.32 3.44 -19.17
CA VAL A 433 -28.65 3.30 -17.75
C VAL A 433 -29.02 1.86 -17.34
N ALA A 434 -29.39 0.99 -18.31
CA ALA A 434 -29.72 -0.40 -18.02
C ALA A 434 -28.51 -1.16 -17.42
N LEU A 435 -27.26 -0.76 -17.71
CA LEU A 435 -26.09 -1.36 -17.06
C LEU A 435 -26.13 -1.22 -15.53
N ILE A 436 -26.66 -0.11 -15.02
CA ILE A 436 -26.74 0.19 -13.60
C ILE A 436 -27.84 -0.65 -12.95
N TRP A 437 -29.07 -0.49 -13.46
CA TRP A 437 -30.27 -1.05 -12.84
C TRP A 437 -30.43 -2.56 -13.03
N THR A 438 -29.83 -3.12 -14.07
CA THR A 438 -29.75 -4.58 -14.24
C THR A 438 -28.50 -5.20 -13.61
N LYS A 439 -27.65 -4.38 -12.97
CA LYS A 439 -26.35 -4.76 -12.42
C LYS A 439 -25.51 -5.55 -13.43
N PHE A 440 -25.29 -4.96 -14.61
CA PHE A 440 -24.64 -5.62 -15.75
C PHE A 440 -25.32 -6.94 -16.16
N GLY A 441 -26.64 -6.91 -16.26
CA GLY A 441 -27.46 -8.04 -16.71
C GLY A 441 -27.46 -9.23 -15.76
N THR A 442 -27.15 -9.03 -14.47
CA THR A 442 -27.22 -10.08 -13.44
C THR A 442 -28.50 -10.05 -12.61
N ASP A 443 -29.22 -8.93 -12.67
CA ASP A 443 -30.48 -8.71 -12.00
C ASP A 443 -31.47 -8.06 -12.99
N MET A 444 -31.94 -8.85 -13.95
CA MET A 444 -32.80 -8.35 -15.02
C MET A 444 -34.15 -7.87 -14.48
N GLN A 445 -34.40 -6.56 -14.56
CA GLN A 445 -35.70 -5.99 -14.21
C GLN A 445 -36.66 -6.08 -15.41
N PRO A 446 -37.90 -6.60 -15.25
CA PRO A 446 -38.85 -6.78 -16.34
C PRO A 446 -39.18 -5.48 -17.10
N GLU A 447 -39.11 -4.35 -16.42
CA GLU A 447 -39.43 -3.01 -16.94
C GLU A 447 -38.54 -2.52 -18.08
N PHE A 448 -37.32 -3.06 -18.23
CA PHE A 448 -36.46 -2.69 -19.36
C PHE A 448 -36.89 -3.33 -20.69
N GLY A 449 -37.68 -4.42 -20.66
CA GLY A 449 -38.14 -5.11 -21.87
C GLY A 449 -37.01 -5.62 -22.77
N ILE A 450 -35.80 -5.83 -22.23
CA ILE A 450 -34.61 -6.25 -22.98
C ILE A 450 -34.47 -7.77 -22.92
N ASP A 451 -34.12 -8.39 -24.05
CA ASP A 451 -33.74 -9.80 -24.12
C ASP A 451 -32.53 -10.10 -23.22
N SER A 452 -32.73 -10.93 -22.19
CA SER A 452 -31.73 -11.25 -21.16
C SER A 452 -30.44 -11.81 -21.75
N ASP A 453 -30.54 -12.70 -22.74
CA ASP A 453 -29.38 -13.37 -23.33
C ASP A 453 -28.55 -12.43 -24.20
N ALA A 454 -29.21 -11.62 -25.05
CA ALA A 454 -28.53 -10.62 -25.85
C ALA A 454 -27.88 -9.53 -24.99
N PHE A 455 -28.55 -9.10 -23.92
CA PHE A 455 -28.01 -8.11 -23.01
C PHE A 455 -26.84 -8.65 -22.17
N GLY A 456 -26.92 -9.90 -21.71
CA GLY A 456 -25.81 -10.59 -21.04
C GLY A 456 -24.56 -10.62 -21.92
N ARG A 457 -24.70 -11.02 -23.21
CA ARG A 457 -23.58 -11.00 -24.17
C ARG A 457 -23.02 -9.59 -24.39
N LEU A 458 -23.87 -8.57 -24.39
CA LEU A 458 -23.45 -7.18 -24.50
C LEU A 458 -22.62 -6.76 -23.27
N CYS A 459 -23.04 -7.14 -22.07
CA CYS A 459 -22.33 -6.83 -20.83
C CYS A 459 -20.95 -7.51 -20.80
N ASP A 460 -20.87 -8.79 -21.15
CA ASP A 460 -19.62 -9.54 -21.21
C ASP A 460 -18.64 -8.91 -22.22
N LEU A 461 -19.14 -8.52 -23.40
CA LEU A 461 -18.33 -7.84 -24.43
C LEU A 461 -17.86 -6.44 -23.98
N THR A 462 -18.71 -5.71 -23.25
CA THR A 462 -18.38 -4.38 -22.71
C THR A 462 -17.23 -4.47 -21.72
N ILE A 463 -17.29 -5.41 -20.77
CA ILE A 463 -16.22 -5.67 -19.80
C ILE A 463 -14.94 -6.12 -20.54
N GLY A 464 -15.06 -7.03 -21.51
CA GLY A 464 -13.92 -7.53 -22.27
C GLY A 464 -13.16 -6.48 -23.07
N LYS A 465 -13.88 -5.60 -23.76
CA LYS A 465 -13.26 -4.48 -24.47
C LYS A 465 -12.61 -3.46 -23.54
N ALA A 466 -13.24 -3.19 -22.39
CA ALA A 466 -12.67 -2.30 -21.37
C ALA A 466 -11.31 -2.83 -20.88
N LEU A 467 -11.27 -4.11 -20.50
CA LEU A 467 -10.05 -4.81 -20.07
C LEU A 467 -8.98 -4.85 -21.16
N GLU A 468 -9.36 -5.19 -22.38
CA GLU A 468 -8.43 -5.21 -23.52
C GLU A 468 -7.79 -3.83 -23.73
N GLY A 469 -8.60 -2.77 -23.69
CA GLY A 469 -8.14 -1.39 -23.81
C GLY A 469 -7.22 -0.97 -22.67
N TYR A 470 -7.56 -1.34 -21.43
CA TYR A 470 -6.75 -1.07 -20.23
C TYR A 470 -5.37 -1.72 -20.32
N VAL A 471 -5.34 -3.03 -20.52
CA VAL A 471 -4.11 -3.83 -20.57
C VAL A 471 -3.16 -3.34 -21.67
N LYS A 472 -3.71 -3.03 -22.86
CA LYS A 472 -2.92 -2.47 -23.97
C LYS A 472 -2.31 -1.09 -23.65
N SER A 473 -2.87 -0.38 -22.68
CA SER A 473 -2.41 0.95 -22.27
C SER A 473 -1.42 0.89 -21.09
N GLU A 474 -1.53 -0.13 -20.25
CA GLU A 474 -0.74 -0.25 -19.02
C GLU A 474 0.49 -1.14 -19.18
N TYR A 475 0.37 -2.33 -19.77
CA TYR A 475 1.42 -3.36 -19.63
C TYR A 475 2.70 -3.07 -20.43
N GLY A 476 2.60 -2.27 -21.49
CA GLY A 476 3.78 -1.79 -22.22
C GLY A 476 4.56 -0.70 -21.47
N ASN A 477 4.01 -0.18 -20.38
CA ASN A 477 4.55 0.89 -19.55
C ASN A 477 4.34 0.55 -18.06
N LEU A 478 4.59 -0.72 -17.70
CA LEU A 478 4.22 -1.30 -16.40
C LEU A 478 4.79 -0.54 -15.20
N TRP A 479 6.01 0.02 -15.32
CA TRP A 479 6.66 0.84 -14.29
C TRP A 479 6.44 2.35 -14.46
N GLU A 480 5.53 2.74 -15.34
CA GLU A 480 5.22 4.14 -15.63
C GLU A 480 6.43 4.99 -16.03
N THR A 481 7.36 4.41 -16.80
CA THR A 481 8.59 5.09 -17.25
C THR A 481 8.32 6.27 -18.19
N HIS A 482 7.09 6.39 -18.70
CA HIS A 482 6.60 7.58 -19.38
C HIS A 482 5.17 7.97 -18.98
N GLN A 483 4.80 9.24 -19.15
CA GLN A 483 3.50 9.79 -18.71
C GLN A 483 2.42 9.83 -19.80
N CYS A 484 2.72 9.32 -21.01
CA CYS A 484 1.71 9.06 -22.03
C CYS A 484 0.82 7.87 -21.63
N ARG A 485 -0.15 8.14 -20.75
CA ARG A 485 -1.00 7.15 -20.07
C ARG A 485 -2.49 7.41 -20.39
N PRO A 486 -3.06 6.76 -21.41
CA PRO A 486 -4.44 6.99 -21.83
C PRO A 486 -5.47 6.74 -20.72
N HIS A 487 -5.22 5.74 -19.87
CA HIS A 487 -6.05 5.40 -18.71
C HIS A 487 -5.95 6.41 -17.56
N ALA A 488 -5.18 7.48 -17.70
CA ALA A 488 -5.19 8.63 -16.79
C ALA A 488 -6.20 9.72 -17.23
N TYR A 489 -6.98 9.49 -18.29
CA TYR A 489 -8.10 10.36 -18.64
C TYR A 489 -9.09 10.48 -17.47
N GLY A 490 -9.61 11.68 -17.24
CA GLY A 490 -10.39 12.02 -16.04
C GLY A 490 -9.56 12.26 -14.77
N HIS A 491 -8.31 11.78 -14.70
CA HIS A 491 -7.48 11.81 -13.48
C HIS A 491 -6.47 12.96 -13.42
N THR A 492 -6.57 13.96 -14.29
CA THR A 492 -5.64 15.12 -14.27
C THR A 492 -5.97 16.08 -13.13
N TRP A 493 -7.26 16.44 -12.96
CA TRP A 493 -7.68 17.39 -11.93
C TRP A 493 -8.47 16.72 -10.79
N SER A 494 -9.19 15.62 -11.08
CA SER A 494 -10.05 14.95 -10.09
C SER A 494 -9.36 14.58 -8.78
N PRO A 495 -8.09 14.11 -8.74
CA PRO A 495 -7.46 13.72 -7.48
C PRO A 495 -7.29 14.89 -6.50
N GLY A 496 -7.28 16.14 -6.98
CA GLY A 496 -7.13 17.31 -6.12
C GLY A 496 -8.40 17.71 -5.39
N TYR A 497 -9.57 17.24 -5.83
CA TYR A 497 -10.86 17.58 -5.23
C TYR A 497 -11.74 16.38 -4.88
N GLU A 498 -11.39 15.14 -5.27
CA GLU A 498 -12.12 13.90 -4.92
C GLU A 498 -12.35 13.76 -3.41
N LEU A 499 -11.29 13.88 -2.60
CA LEU A 499 -11.41 13.78 -1.14
C LEU A 499 -12.14 15.01 -0.54
N PRO A 500 -11.77 16.27 -0.87
CA PRO A 500 -12.50 17.45 -0.37
C PRO A 500 -13.99 17.47 -0.70
N SER A 501 -14.41 16.84 -1.79
CA SER A 501 -15.82 16.83 -2.20
C SER A 501 -16.63 15.71 -1.57
N GLY A 502 -16.00 14.72 -0.92
CA GLY A 502 -16.65 13.50 -0.42
C GLY A 502 -17.25 12.62 -1.53
N MET A 503 -16.84 12.85 -2.79
CA MET A 503 -17.39 12.15 -3.95
C MET A 503 -16.87 10.72 -4.05
N LEU A 504 -17.71 9.83 -4.57
CA LEU A 504 -17.24 8.55 -5.11
C LEU A 504 -16.22 8.83 -6.22
N HIS A 505 -15.11 8.09 -6.21
CA HIS A 505 -14.00 8.29 -7.14
C HIS A 505 -14.43 8.37 -8.62
N GLY A 506 -15.24 7.42 -9.09
CA GLY A 506 -15.83 7.44 -10.44
C GLY A 506 -16.63 8.70 -10.80
N HIS A 507 -17.30 9.35 -9.85
CA HIS A 507 -17.98 10.63 -10.10
C HIS A 507 -16.96 11.78 -10.26
N ALA A 508 -15.89 11.80 -9.46
CA ALA A 508 -14.82 12.79 -9.60
C ALA A 508 -14.03 12.59 -10.91
N VAL A 509 -13.81 11.33 -11.31
CA VAL A 509 -13.21 11.00 -12.61
C VAL A 509 -14.13 11.44 -13.75
N ALA A 510 -15.45 11.26 -13.63
CA ALA A 510 -16.42 11.68 -14.64
C ALA A 510 -16.44 13.20 -14.86
N THR A 511 -16.33 14.01 -13.81
CA THR A 511 -16.21 15.47 -13.96
C THR A 511 -14.91 15.85 -14.67
N GLY A 512 -13.81 15.16 -14.35
CA GLY A 512 -12.54 15.31 -15.05
C GLY A 512 -12.60 14.89 -16.53
N MET A 513 -13.35 13.82 -16.85
CA MET A 513 -13.58 13.37 -18.22
C MET A 513 -14.37 14.41 -19.01
N GLY A 514 -15.49 14.88 -18.46
CA GLY A 514 -16.32 15.88 -19.10
C GLY A 514 -15.56 17.19 -19.39
N LEU A 515 -14.79 17.69 -18.42
CA LEU A 515 -13.89 18.83 -18.62
C LEU A 515 -12.83 18.52 -19.69
N GLY A 516 -12.19 17.35 -19.63
CA GLY A 516 -11.18 16.94 -20.61
C GLY A 516 -11.73 16.86 -22.04
N ALA A 517 -12.95 16.36 -22.23
CA ALA A 517 -13.63 16.38 -23.53
C ALA A 517 -13.89 17.80 -24.01
N TYR A 518 -14.34 18.69 -23.13
CA TYR A 518 -14.55 20.10 -23.48
C TYR A 518 -13.23 20.80 -23.87
N LEU A 519 -12.15 20.56 -23.14
CA LEU A 519 -10.83 21.08 -23.48
C LEU A 519 -10.34 20.54 -24.83
N SER A 520 -10.56 19.25 -25.11
CA SER A 520 -10.26 18.65 -26.42
C SER A 520 -11.05 19.31 -27.56
N PHE A 521 -12.33 19.63 -27.34
CA PHE A 521 -13.12 20.41 -28.30
C PHE A 521 -12.53 21.81 -28.54
N CYS A 522 -12.07 22.47 -27.48
CA CYS A 522 -11.41 23.79 -27.58
C CYS A 522 -10.10 23.75 -28.38
N GLU A 523 -9.37 22.64 -28.31
CA GLU A 523 -8.17 22.38 -29.12
C GLU A 523 -8.50 21.96 -30.57
N GLY A 524 -9.78 21.80 -30.91
CA GLY A 524 -10.23 21.30 -32.22
C GLY A 524 -9.90 19.82 -32.46
N TRP A 525 -9.65 19.06 -31.39
CA TRP A 525 -9.26 17.64 -31.47
C TRP A 525 -10.46 16.70 -31.55
N ILE A 526 -11.63 17.16 -31.12
CA ILE A 526 -12.92 16.49 -31.35
C ILE A 526 -13.96 17.49 -31.86
N SER A 527 -14.94 16.99 -32.61
CA SER A 527 -16.09 17.77 -33.08
C SER A 527 -17.09 18.09 -31.96
N LYS A 528 -17.96 19.07 -32.20
CA LYS A 528 -19.08 19.37 -31.29
C LYS A 528 -19.99 18.15 -31.09
N ASN A 529 -20.23 17.38 -32.14
CA ASN A 529 -21.01 16.14 -32.07
C ASN A 529 -20.36 15.08 -31.17
N GLU A 530 -19.04 14.91 -31.25
CA GLU A 530 -18.33 13.99 -30.35
C GLU A 530 -18.36 14.46 -28.89
N LEU A 531 -18.15 15.77 -28.64
CA LEU A 531 -18.31 16.35 -27.31
C LEU A 531 -19.70 16.06 -26.74
N ASP A 532 -20.74 16.36 -27.52
CA ASP A 532 -22.13 16.20 -27.08
C ASP A 532 -22.46 14.74 -26.78
N ARG A 533 -21.95 13.79 -27.59
CA ARG A 533 -22.09 12.35 -27.32
C ARG A 533 -21.39 11.93 -26.04
N ILE A 534 -20.17 12.41 -25.77
CA ILE A 534 -19.42 12.07 -24.55
C ILE A 534 -20.16 12.58 -23.31
N LEU A 535 -20.58 13.85 -23.32
CA LEU A 535 -21.29 14.44 -22.19
C LEU A 535 -22.68 13.80 -21.99
N LYS A 536 -23.38 13.49 -23.10
CA LYS A 536 -24.66 12.77 -23.04
C LYS A 536 -24.48 11.38 -22.43
N LEU A 537 -23.46 10.62 -22.85
CA LEU A 537 -23.20 9.29 -22.30
C LEU A 537 -22.97 9.33 -20.80
N LEU A 538 -22.11 10.24 -20.32
CA LEU A 538 -21.86 10.42 -18.89
C LEU A 538 -23.16 10.76 -18.14
N SER A 539 -23.96 11.68 -18.68
CA SER A 539 -25.24 12.08 -18.09
C SER A 539 -26.30 10.97 -18.10
N ASP A 540 -26.39 10.17 -19.16
CA ASP A 540 -27.30 9.03 -19.29
C ASP A 540 -26.94 7.91 -18.31
N LEU A 541 -25.64 7.73 -18.05
CA LEU A 541 -25.10 6.83 -17.03
C LEU A 541 -25.13 7.45 -15.62
N GLU A 542 -25.86 8.56 -15.44
CA GLU A 542 -26.07 9.23 -14.16
C GLU A 542 -24.79 9.71 -13.46
N LEU A 543 -23.67 9.78 -14.17
CA LEU A 543 -22.39 10.29 -13.69
C LEU A 543 -22.37 11.82 -13.66
N SER A 544 -21.53 12.36 -12.78
CA SER A 544 -21.37 13.82 -12.63
C SER A 544 -20.61 14.42 -13.81
N LEU A 545 -21.22 15.39 -14.48
CA LEU A 545 -20.53 16.32 -15.40
C LEU A 545 -19.95 17.50 -14.62
N TRP A 546 -20.68 17.95 -13.60
CA TRP A 546 -20.31 19.07 -12.73
C TRP A 546 -20.49 18.71 -11.26
N HIS A 547 -19.68 19.32 -10.40
CA HIS A 547 -19.87 19.34 -8.95
C HIS A 547 -19.53 20.73 -8.43
N PRO A 548 -20.24 21.29 -7.43
CA PRO A 548 -19.98 22.64 -6.91
C PRO A 548 -18.53 22.90 -6.49
N ILE A 549 -17.79 21.88 -6.06
CA ILE A 549 -16.36 21.98 -5.72
C ILE A 549 -15.50 22.52 -6.88
N MET A 550 -15.96 22.36 -8.14
CA MET A 550 -15.25 22.83 -9.33
C MET A 550 -15.34 24.34 -9.55
N GLU A 551 -16.18 25.04 -8.79
CA GLU A 551 -16.22 26.51 -8.77
C GLU A 551 -14.93 27.10 -8.18
N ASP A 552 -14.25 26.35 -7.31
CA ASP A 552 -12.94 26.70 -6.77
C ASP A 552 -11.84 26.45 -7.82
N THR A 553 -11.61 27.46 -8.66
CA THR A 553 -10.56 27.41 -9.68
C THR A 553 -9.16 27.28 -9.08
N HIS A 554 -8.93 27.82 -7.88
CA HIS A 554 -7.63 27.72 -7.20
C HIS A 554 -7.35 26.27 -6.77
N LEU A 555 -8.35 25.56 -6.26
CA LEU A 555 -8.25 24.14 -5.93
C LEU A 555 -7.86 23.30 -7.16
N LEU A 556 -8.54 23.52 -8.30
CA LEU A 556 -8.25 22.81 -9.55
C LEU A 556 -6.88 23.17 -10.11
N TRP A 557 -6.46 24.43 -9.99
CA TRP A 557 -5.12 24.86 -10.35
C TRP A 557 -4.04 24.20 -9.49
N ASN A 558 -4.27 24.11 -8.18
CA ASN A 558 -3.37 23.41 -7.26
C ASN A 558 -3.30 21.91 -7.59
N ALA A 559 -4.43 21.29 -7.95
CA ALA A 559 -4.45 19.92 -8.46
C ALA A 559 -3.57 19.78 -9.72
N GLN A 560 -3.66 20.74 -10.64
CA GLN A 560 -2.86 20.75 -11.86
C GLN A 560 -1.36 20.84 -11.58
N LYS A 561 -0.93 21.75 -10.68
CA LYS A 561 0.49 21.89 -10.29
C LYS A 561 1.05 20.58 -9.73
N LYS A 562 0.34 19.95 -8.79
CA LYS A 562 0.71 18.64 -8.24
C LYS A 562 0.79 17.56 -9.31
N MET A 563 -0.07 17.62 -10.33
CA MET A 563 -0.03 16.67 -11.44
C MET A 563 1.19 16.88 -12.35
N VAL A 564 1.61 18.13 -12.56
CA VAL A 564 2.84 18.47 -13.30
C VAL A 564 4.08 17.93 -12.56
N GLU A 565 4.15 18.12 -11.25
CA GLU A 565 5.22 17.57 -10.39
C GLU A 565 5.26 16.04 -10.49
N LYS A 566 4.11 15.39 -10.27
CA LYS A 566 3.96 13.92 -10.35
C LYS A 566 4.36 13.35 -11.72
N ARG A 567 4.18 14.11 -12.80
CA ARG A 567 4.43 13.68 -14.17
C ARG A 567 5.76 14.19 -14.74
N GLY A 568 6.73 14.46 -13.87
CA GLY A 568 8.10 14.80 -14.26
C GLY A 568 8.19 16.14 -15.00
N GLY A 569 7.48 17.15 -14.50
CA GLY A 569 7.49 18.51 -15.04
C GLY A 569 6.55 18.74 -16.24
N ASN A 570 5.70 17.77 -16.58
CA ASN A 570 4.75 17.88 -17.70
C ASN A 570 3.31 17.72 -17.19
N LEU A 571 2.36 18.48 -17.74
CA LEU A 571 0.95 18.24 -17.39
C LEU A 571 0.47 16.90 -17.95
N ALA A 572 0.83 16.57 -19.19
CA ALA A 572 0.43 15.36 -19.92
C ALA A 572 -1.03 14.95 -19.68
N ALA A 573 -1.95 15.92 -19.74
CA ALA A 573 -3.36 15.69 -19.46
C ALA A 573 -3.99 14.87 -20.59
N ALA A 574 -4.20 13.58 -20.34
CA ALA A 574 -4.89 12.69 -21.27
C ALA A 574 -6.30 13.22 -21.56
N VAL A 575 -6.64 13.37 -22.84
CA VAL A 575 -7.95 13.83 -23.34
C VAL A 575 -8.24 13.15 -24.69
N PRO A 576 -9.49 13.08 -25.17
CA PRO A 576 -9.76 12.51 -26.49
C PRO A 576 -9.06 13.30 -27.61
N LYS A 577 -8.59 12.62 -28.66
CA LYS A 577 -8.07 13.24 -29.89
C LYS A 577 -8.68 12.52 -31.09
N GLY A 578 -9.98 12.77 -31.27
CA GLY A 578 -10.93 11.86 -31.91
C GLY A 578 -11.48 10.84 -30.91
N LEU A 579 -12.75 10.45 -31.08
CA LEU A 579 -13.37 9.42 -30.24
C LEU A 579 -12.60 8.08 -30.35
N GLY A 580 -12.34 7.44 -29.21
CA GLY A 580 -11.55 6.20 -29.14
C GLY A 580 -10.03 6.40 -29.30
N LYS A 581 -9.54 7.64 -29.25
CA LYS A 581 -8.11 7.98 -29.39
C LYS A 581 -7.68 8.98 -28.33
N CYS A 582 -6.43 8.91 -27.89
CA CYS A 582 -5.89 9.76 -26.84
C CYS A 582 -4.91 10.80 -27.38
N GLY A 583 -5.02 12.03 -26.90
CA GLY A 583 -4.01 13.09 -26.96
C GLY A 583 -3.63 13.56 -25.55
N TYR A 584 -2.68 14.48 -25.47
CA TYR A 584 -2.18 15.02 -24.19
C TYR A 584 -2.05 16.55 -24.26
N ILE A 585 -2.75 17.25 -23.39
CA ILE A 585 -2.60 18.71 -23.21
C ILE A 585 -1.43 18.95 -22.25
N ASN A 586 -0.46 19.76 -22.68
CA ASN A 586 0.72 20.11 -21.87
C ASN A 586 0.76 21.58 -21.45
N HIS A 587 -0.04 22.44 -22.05
CA HIS A 587 -0.06 23.88 -21.75
C HIS A 587 -1.48 24.31 -21.38
N MET A 588 -1.68 24.62 -20.10
CA MET A 588 -2.96 25.07 -19.57
C MET A 588 -2.69 26.10 -18.46
N PRO A 589 -2.38 27.37 -18.77
CA PRO A 589 -2.13 28.39 -17.75
C PRO A 589 -3.39 28.68 -16.93
N TYR A 590 -3.22 29.26 -15.75
CA TYR A 590 -4.29 29.52 -14.80
C TYR A 590 -5.47 30.28 -15.41
N GLU A 591 -5.19 31.36 -16.14
CA GLU A 591 -6.21 32.23 -16.75
C GLU A 591 -7.03 31.47 -17.78
N LEU A 592 -6.38 30.56 -18.53
CA LEU A 592 -7.06 29.71 -19.49
C LEU A 592 -7.91 28.66 -18.78
N LEU A 593 -7.40 27.99 -17.75
CA LEU A 593 -8.16 27.03 -16.95
C LEU A 593 -9.41 27.68 -16.35
N ALA A 594 -9.27 28.86 -15.73
CA ALA A 594 -10.34 29.63 -15.13
C ALA A 594 -11.45 29.98 -16.14
N LYS A 595 -11.04 30.42 -17.35
CA LYS A 595 -11.97 30.69 -18.45
C LYS A 595 -12.71 29.41 -18.87
N ARG A 596 -11.98 28.31 -19.09
CA ARG A 596 -12.56 27.05 -19.56
C ARG A 596 -13.51 26.43 -18.56
N LEU A 597 -13.25 26.56 -17.26
CA LEU A 597 -14.17 26.09 -16.22
C LEU A 597 -15.52 26.81 -16.26
N LYS A 598 -15.53 28.14 -16.42
CA LYS A 598 -16.77 28.92 -16.54
C LYS A 598 -17.58 28.54 -17.79
N GLU A 599 -16.90 28.41 -18.93
CA GLU A 599 -17.54 27.99 -20.18
C GLU A 599 -18.11 26.56 -20.06
N TYR A 600 -17.37 25.66 -19.42
CA TYR A 600 -17.80 24.28 -19.19
C TYR A 600 -18.99 24.18 -18.22
N GLN A 601 -18.99 24.97 -17.14
CA GLN A 601 -20.11 25.05 -16.18
C GLN A 601 -21.42 25.44 -16.89
N TYR A 602 -21.36 26.45 -17.76
CA TYR A 602 -22.52 26.87 -18.56
C TYR A 602 -23.04 25.76 -19.47
N ILE A 603 -22.15 24.96 -20.07
CA ILE A 603 -22.55 23.79 -20.87
C ILE A 603 -23.25 22.74 -20.00
N CYS A 604 -22.73 22.45 -18.80
CA CYS A 604 -23.29 21.44 -17.90
C CYS A 604 -24.72 21.76 -17.46
N GLN A 605 -25.07 23.05 -17.31
CA GLN A 605 -26.43 23.48 -16.96
C GLN A 605 -27.49 23.05 -17.99
N GLY A 606 -27.10 22.79 -19.24
CA GLY A 606 -28.00 22.29 -20.30
C GLY A 606 -28.30 20.79 -20.24
N TYR A 607 -27.66 20.04 -19.34
CA TYR A 607 -27.86 18.59 -19.18
C TYR A 607 -28.82 18.29 -18.01
N PRO A 608 -29.44 17.09 -17.98
CA PRO A 608 -30.22 16.63 -16.83
C PRO A 608 -29.53 16.89 -15.48
N ARG A 609 -30.32 17.29 -14.48
CA ARG A 609 -29.85 17.64 -13.12
C ARG A 609 -28.83 18.80 -13.09
N GLY A 610 -28.77 19.62 -14.14
CA GLY A 610 -27.77 20.68 -14.28
C GLY A 610 -26.33 20.15 -14.32
N GLY A 611 -26.14 18.90 -14.75
CA GLY A 611 -24.85 18.22 -14.78
C GLY A 611 -24.47 17.50 -13.48
N LEU A 612 -25.30 17.55 -12.42
CA LEU A 612 -25.06 16.78 -11.19
C LEU A 612 -25.29 15.27 -11.41
N GLY A 613 -24.53 14.45 -10.70
CA GLY A 613 -24.69 12.99 -10.70
C GLY A 613 -25.79 12.50 -9.74
N VAL A 614 -26.04 11.19 -9.75
CA VAL A 614 -26.94 10.49 -8.80
C VAL A 614 -26.10 9.68 -7.82
N GLU A 615 -26.40 9.79 -6.51
CA GLU A 615 -25.62 9.15 -5.42
C GLU A 615 -24.12 9.45 -5.57
N THR A 616 -23.81 10.73 -5.60
CA THR A 616 -22.48 11.24 -5.94
C THR A 616 -21.48 11.04 -4.80
N HIS A 617 -21.95 11.01 -3.54
CA HIS A 617 -21.10 11.01 -2.35
C HIS A 617 -20.98 9.63 -1.70
N CYS A 618 -19.84 9.32 -1.07
CA CYS A 618 -19.57 8.03 -0.42
C CYS A 618 -20.67 7.63 0.58
N ARG A 619 -21.11 8.58 1.42
CA ARG A 619 -22.17 8.37 2.43
C ARG A 619 -23.51 7.95 1.84
N GLU A 620 -23.84 8.35 0.61
CA GLU A 620 -25.12 8.03 -0.03
C GLU A 620 -25.22 6.55 -0.42
N VAL A 621 -24.08 5.86 -0.49
CA VAL A 621 -23.99 4.44 -0.84
C VAL A 621 -23.45 3.58 0.31
N GLY A 622 -23.51 4.12 1.54
CA GLY A 622 -23.09 3.41 2.74
C GLY A 622 -21.57 3.23 2.90
N LEU A 623 -20.77 4.08 2.25
CA LEU A 623 -19.32 4.16 2.49
C LEU A 623 -19.01 5.33 3.42
N GLU A 624 -17.96 5.19 4.23
CA GLU A 624 -17.46 6.25 5.10
C GLU A 624 -17.12 7.51 4.28
N ASP A 625 -17.38 8.69 4.84
CA ASP A 625 -17.02 9.94 4.18
C ASP A 625 -15.48 10.10 4.23
N PRO A 626 -14.79 10.29 3.10
CA PRO A 626 -13.36 10.56 3.11
C PRO A 626 -12.97 11.78 3.97
N LEU A 627 -13.90 12.71 4.19
CA LEU A 627 -13.74 13.83 5.11
C LEU A 627 -13.85 13.44 6.58
N GLU A 628 -14.58 12.37 6.93
CA GLU A 628 -14.67 11.84 8.31
C GLU A 628 -13.43 10.98 8.64
N VAL A 629 -12.93 10.20 7.67
CA VAL A 629 -11.62 9.51 7.77
C VAL A 629 -10.46 10.52 7.84
N ARG A 630 -10.62 11.70 7.22
CA ARG A 630 -9.75 12.87 7.45
C ARG A 630 -10.08 13.66 8.71
N GLY A 631 -11.31 13.62 9.20
CA GLY A 631 -11.88 14.49 10.23
C GLY A 631 -11.60 13.99 11.64
N GLU A 632 -11.45 12.69 11.82
CA GLU A 632 -10.80 12.11 13.01
C GLU A 632 -9.27 12.31 13.00
N LYS A 633 -8.72 12.88 11.92
CA LYS A 633 -7.28 13.18 11.72
C LYS A 633 -6.98 14.65 11.34
N ASN A 634 -7.94 15.58 11.38
CA ASN A 634 -7.76 16.99 10.99
C ASN A 634 -8.73 17.96 11.72
N ASP A 635 -8.65 18.04 13.04
CA ASP A 635 -9.05 19.27 13.76
C ASP A 635 -7.92 20.32 13.76
N ALA A 636 -7.29 20.51 12.60
CA ALA A 636 -6.30 21.54 12.34
C ALA A 636 -6.76 22.39 11.13
N LYS A 637 -7.37 23.55 11.41
CA LYS A 637 -7.50 24.65 10.45
C LYS A 637 -6.30 25.58 10.62
N GLY A 638 -5.51 25.70 9.57
CA GLY A 638 -4.30 26.54 9.51
C GLY A 638 -4.56 28.01 9.21
N ASP A 639 -3.47 28.76 9.12
CA ASP A 639 -3.37 29.92 8.24
C ASP A 639 -2.11 29.78 7.37
N ASP A 640 -2.32 29.96 6.07
CA ASP A 640 -1.37 29.75 4.99
C ASP A 640 -0.69 31.09 4.65
N SER A 641 0.56 31.28 5.08
CA SER A 641 1.44 32.24 4.39
C SER A 641 2.92 31.97 4.66
N ALA A 642 3.59 31.25 3.75
CA ALA A 642 4.91 31.60 3.20
C ALA A 642 5.50 30.43 2.39
N PHE A 643 5.72 30.70 1.10
CA PHE A 643 6.84 30.20 0.29
C PHE A 643 8.14 30.24 1.12
N ASP A 644 9.12 29.37 1.01
CA ASP A 644 9.78 28.80 -0.17
C ASP A 644 10.86 27.82 0.33
N ASP A 645 11.44 27.02 -0.59
CA ASP A 645 12.68 26.24 -0.45
C ASP A 645 12.66 25.01 0.49
N MET A 646 12.86 23.83 -0.10
CA MET A 646 14.20 23.21 -0.15
C MET A 646 14.15 21.87 -0.89
N ASP A 647 14.81 21.85 -2.05
CA ASP A 647 15.41 20.67 -2.65
C ASP A 647 16.22 19.87 -1.60
N ALA A 648 16.05 18.54 -1.53
CA ALA A 648 17.13 17.61 -1.18
C ALA A 648 16.79 16.15 -1.52
N GLN A 649 17.72 15.53 -2.24
CA GLN A 649 17.81 14.12 -2.62
C GLN A 649 17.65 13.17 -1.42
N GLN A 650 16.89 12.08 -1.56
CA GLN A 650 16.75 11.06 -0.51
C GLN A 650 17.96 10.10 -0.48
N LEU A 651 18.70 10.13 0.62
CA LEU A 651 19.76 9.19 0.98
C LEU A 651 19.19 7.91 1.59
N SER A 652 19.91 6.78 1.50
CA SER A 652 19.54 5.56 2.25
C SER A 652 19.54 5.80 3.76
N TYR A 653 18.89 4.98 4.60
CA TYR A 653 18.86 5.23 6.07
C TYR A 653 20.25 5.36 6.71
N SER A 654 21.23 4.58 6.25
CA SER A 654 22.62 4.67 6.71
C SER A 654 23.30 5.93 6.18
N GLU A 655 23.04 6.32 4.94
CA GLU A 655 23.53 7.56 4.35
C GLU A 655 22.78 8.80 4.88
N TRP A 656 21.54 8.67 5.33
CA TRP A 656 20.75 9.68 6.03
C TRP A 656 21.24 9.78 7.46
N ILE A 657 21.61 8.68 8.14
CA ILE A 657 22.32 8.78 9.42
C ILE A 657 23.67 9.44 9.20
N GLU A 658 24.45 9.06 8.19
CA GLU A 658 25.72 9.73 7.90
C GLU A 658 25.53 11.20 7.53
N GLU A 659 24.52 11.55 6.72
CA GLU A 659 24.29 12.93 6.28
C GLU A 659 23.59 13.77 7.36
N VAL A 660 22.73 13.19 8.20
CA VAL A 660 22.17 13.85 9.39
C VAL A 660 23.22 13.98 10.48
N GLN A 661 24.10 13.00 10.69
CA GLN A 661 25.25 13.16 11.59
C GLN A 661 26.22 14.19 11.03
N LYS A 662 26.47 14.21 9.72
CA LYS A 662 27.32 15.20 9.06
C LYS A 662 26.71 16.60 9.12
N LYS A 663 25.41 16.78 8.86
CA LYS A 663 24.67 18.04 9.08
C LYS A 663 24.65 18.46 10.55
N ARG A 664 24.39 17.55 11.50
CA ARG A 664 24.49 17.82 12.96
C ARG A 664 25.91 18.21 13.37
N THR A 665 26.93 17.74 12.64
CA THR A 665 28.33 18.09 12.89
C THR A 665 28.74 19.40 12.19
N GLU A 666 28.15 19.71 11.04
CA GLU A 666 28.33 20.98 10.30
C GLU A 666 27.59 22.15 11.00
N ASP A 667 26.45 21.87 11.63
CA ASP A 667 25.67 22.80 12.48
C ASP A 667 26.05 22.68 13.97
N LEU A 668 27.27 22.22 14.29
CA LEU A 668 27.80 22.17 15.67
C LEU A 668 27.52 23.45 16.48
N PRO A 669 27.58 24.68 15.90
CA PRO A 669 27.22 25.92 16.59
C PRO A 669 25.75 26.07 17.03
N ARG A 670 24.82 25.34 16.42
CA ARG A 670 23.40 25.29 16.83
C ARG A 670 23.15 24.23 17.89
N HIS A 671 23.88 23.11 17.87
CA HIS A 671 23.77 22.06 18.88
C HIS A 671 24.53 22.38 20.17
N VAL A 672 25.56 23.24 20.09
CA VAL A 672 26.24 23.86 21.23
C VAL A 672 26.28 25.36 20.98
N ALA A 673 25.43 26.12 21.68
CA ALA A 673 25.37 27.56 21.53
C ALA A 673 26.69 28.21 22.00
N PHE A 674 27.50 28.69 21.07
CA PHE A 674 28.76 29.40 21.37
C PHE A 674 28.56 30.86 21.80
N LYS A 675 27.34 31.39 21.65
CA LYS A 675 26.94 32.74 22.08
C LYS A 675 25.66 32.66 22.90
N LYS A 676 25.60 33.41 23.99
CA LYS A 676 24.39 33.55 24.80
C LYS A 676 23.34 34.32 24.00
N ALA A 677 22.12 33.79 23.88
CA ALA A 677 21.01 34.51 23.26
C ALA A 677 20.69 35.81 24.02
N GLU A 678 20.32 36.87 23.30
CA GLU A 678 19.88 38.13 23.91
C GLU A 678 18.56 37.93 24.69
N ASP A 679 18.30 38.84 25.63
CA ASP A 679 17.07 38.83 26.41
C ASP A 679 15.97 39.61 25.69
N THR A 680 14.75 39.08 25.74
CA THR A 680 13.55 39.69 25.16
C THR A 680 12.63 40.21 26.26
N PRO A 681 11.94 41.35 26.07
CA PRO A 681 11.04 41.88 27.10
C PRO A 681 9.81 40.99 27.36
N ASN A 682 9.41 40.16 26.39
CA ASN A 682 8.30 39.21 26.49
C ASN A 682 8.73 37.82 25.99
N ALA A 683 8.05 36.77 26.46
CA ALA A 683 8.20 35.43 25.92
C ALA A 683 7.91 35.43 24.42
N PRO A 684 8.69 34.72 23.58
CA PRO A 684 8.47 34.68 22.15
C PRO A 684 7.06 34.14 21.82
N PRO A 685 6.45 34.59 20.72
CA PRO A 685 5.19 34.02 20.27
C PRO A 685 5.37 32.53 20.03
N PHE A 686 4.37 31.74 20.43
CA PHE A 686 4.36 30.31 20.26
C PHE A 686 2.98 29.91 19.72
N GLU A 687 2.96 29.37 18.51
CA GLU A 687 1.75 29.21 17.70
C GLU A 687 0.93 27.96 18.06
N HIS A 688 1.49 27.10 18.92
CA HIS A 688 0.90 25.83 19.30
C HIS A 688 0.40 25.84 20.74
N LYS A 689 -0.68 25.10 21.01
CA LYS A 689 -1.21 24.93 22.37
C LYS A 689 -0.49 23.87 23.19
N GLU A 690 0.44 23.14 22.57
CA GLU A 690 1.25 22.07 23.16
C GLU A 690 2.74 22.33 22.84
N LEU A 691 3.64 22.02 23.77
CA LEU A 691 5.09 22.21 23.58
C LEU A 691 5.75 21.10 22.76
N LEU A 692 5.10 19.94 22.69
CA LEU A 692 5.54 18.76 21.94
C LEU A 692 4.50 18.44 20.86
N TYR A 693 4.93 17.68 19.85
CA TYR A 693 4.01 17.23 18.80
C TYR A 693 2.93 16.30 19.38
N PRO A 694 1.65 16.41 18.96
CA PRO A 694 0.58 15.56 19.47
C PRO A 694 0.92 14.06 19.34
N GLY A 695 0.71 13.31 20.43
CA GLY A 695 0.99 11.87 20.52
C GLY A 695 2.39 11.48 21.03
N VAL A 696 3.34 12.43 21.14
CA VAL A 696 4.68 12.15 21.71
C VAL A 696 4.60 11.89 23.21
N GLU A 697 3.82 12.69 23.94
CA GLU A 697 3.59 12.50 25.38
C GLU A 697 2.84 11.19 25.65
N ASP A 698 1.82 10.86 24.84
CA ASP A 698 1.09 9.59 24.95
C ASP A 698 2.02 8.39 24.73
N TYR A 699 2.86 8.42 23.70
CA TYR A 699 3.87 7.39 23.48
C TYR A 699 4.83 7.30 24.68
N ALA A 700 5.37 8.41 25.16
CA ALA A 700 6.26 8.43 26.32
C ALA A 700 5.60 7.87 27.58
N MET A 701 4.32 8.19 27.82
CA MET A 701 3.53 7.65 28.93
C MET A 701 3.31 6.14 28.79
N THR A 702 2.95 5.64 27.61
CA THR A 702 2.75 4.20 27.37
C THR A 702 4.03 3.38 27.53
N MET A 703 5.19 3.98 27.24
CA MET A 703 6.51 3.35 27.41
C MET A 703 7.09 3.52 28.82
N THR A 704 6.47 4.35 29.67
CA THR A 704 6.92 4.62 31.04
C THR A 704 6.29 3.66 32.04
N GLN A 705 7.07 3.20 33.01
CA GLN A 705 6.59 2.28 34.05
C GLN A 705 5.36 2.82 34.80
N VAL A 706 4.39 1.93 35.00
CA VAL A 706 3.14 2.24 35.73
C VAL A 706 3.45 2.75 37.16
N PRO A 707 2.79 3.83 37.63
CA PRO A 707 2.98 4.37 38.98
C PRO A 707 2.63 3.40 40.09
N SER A 708 3.11 3.67 41.30
CA SER A 708 2.79 2.87 42.49
C SER A 708 1.29 2.94 42.84
N ALA A 709 0.83 2.02 43.70
CA ALA A 709 -0.53 2.06 44.22
C ALA A 709 -0.82 3.35 45.02
N ASP A 710 0.17 3.90 45.72
CA ASP A 710 0.02 5.14 46.48
C ASP A 710 -0.20 6.35 45.53
N ILE A 711 0.56 6.44 44.44
CA ILE A 711 0.40 7.49 43.41
C ILE A 711 -0.93 7.33 42.65
N GLN A 712 -1.30 6.10 42.28
CA GLN A 712 -2.61 5.82 41.65
C GLN A 712 -3.78 6.20 42.57
N ASN A 713 -3.64 5.96 43.88
CA ASN A 713 -4.66 6.33 44.86
C ASN A 713 -4.82 7.87 44.99
N ILE A 714 -3.72 8.62 44.94
CA ILE A 714 -3.77 10.10 44.89
C ILE A 714 -4.50 10.58 43.64
N ALA A 715 -4.20 10.02 42.47
CA ALA A 715 -4.88 10.37 41.20
C ALA A 715 -6.40 10.14 41.30
N ARG A 716 -6.79 8.94 41.75
CA ARG A 716 -8.19 8.55 41.95
C ARG A 716 -8.93 9.47 42.92
N VAL A 717 -8.33 9.79 44.07
CA VAL A 717 -8.98 10.66 45.08
C VAL A 717 -9.06 12.12 44.63
N THR A 718 -8.08 12.60 43.85
CA THR A 718 -8.14 13.92 43.22
C THR A 718 -9.34 14.03 42.29
N GLU A 719 -9.56 13.00 41.48
CA GLU A 719 -10.71 12.89 40.56
C GLU A 719 -12.04 12.77 41.32
N GLU A 720 -12.14 11.88 42.31
CA GLU A 720 -13.36 11.67 43.11
C GLU A 720 -13.80 12.90 43.92
N LYS A 721 -12.85 13.77 44.27
CA LYS A 721 -13.14 15.04 44.97
C LYS A 721 -13.39 16.21 44.02
N GLU A 722 -13.45 15.95 42.71
CA GLU A 722 -13.68 16.95 41.65
C GLU A 722 -12.69 18.14 41.73
N LEU A 723 -11.46 17.87 42.18
CA LEU A 723 -10.41 18.87 42.25
C LEU A 723 -9.84 19.12 40.85
N PHE A 724 -9.32 20.32 40.61
CA PHE A 724 -8.83 20.72 39.29
C PHE A 724 -7.61 19.87 38.87
N MET A 725 -7.87 18.81 38.10
CA MET A 725 -6.88 17.81 37.66
C MET A 725 -5.61 18.40 37.02
N PRO A 726 -5.65 19.52 36.26
CA PRO A 726 -4.43 20.12 35.73
C PRO A 726 -3.44 20.67 36.77
N CYS A 727 -3.83 20.79 38.05
CA CYS A 727 -2.90 21.10 39.15
C CYS A 727 -2.12 19.87 39.66
N MET A 728 -2.32 18.70 39.04
CA MET A 728 -1.64 17.46 39.41
C MET A 728 -0.50 17.16 38.42
N VAL A 729 0.65 16.79 38.97
CA VAL A 729 1.77 16.21 38.20
C VAL A 729 1.30 14.96 37.44
N GLY A 730 1.76 14.74 36.21
CA GLY A 730 1.37 13.61 35.37
C GLY A 730 2.22 12.36 35.64
N GLN A 731 1.81 11.20 35.12
CA GLN A 731 2.56 9.93 35.31
C GLN A 731 4.03 10.03 34.88
N LEU A 732 4.28 10.61 33.70
CA LEU A 732 5.62 10.74 33.13
C LEU A 732 6.53 11.58 34.05
N GLU A 733 6.01 12.70 34.54
CA GLU A 733 6.74 13.61 35.40
C GLU A 733 6.92 13.05 36.83
N ALA A 734 5.92 12.39 37.40
CA ALA A 734 6.04 11.74 38.70
C ALA A 734 7.18 10.69 38.73
N GLN A 735 7.32 9.89 37.67
CA GLN A 735 8.44 8.96 37.54
C GLN A 735 9.78 9.69 37.43
N PHE A 736 9.82 10.80 36.69
CA PHE A 736 11.00 11.63 36.58
C PHE A 736 11.44 12.21 37.94
N LEU A 737 10.52 12.78 38.74
CA LEU A 737 10.81 13.32 40.08
C LEU A 737 11.38 12.24 41.02
N LYS A 738 10.76 11.06 41.02
CA LYS A 738 11.22 9.90 41.79
C LYS A 738 12.64 9.50 41.42
N MET A 739 12.94 9.37 40.13
CA MET A 739 14.27 9.02 39.65
C MET A 739 15.30 10.10 39.97
N MET A 740 14.94 11.38 39.93
CA MET A 740 15.84 12.48 40.30
C MET A 740 16.24 12.45 41.77
N ALA A 741 15.30 12.15 42.68
CA ALA A 741 15.63 11.94 44.09
C ALA A 741 16.60 10.76 44.29
N GLN A 742 16.37 9.64 43.59
CA GLN A 742 17.24 8.46 43.67
C GLN A 742 18.64 8.72 43.12
N LEU A 743 18.73 9.29 41.93
CA LEU A 743 20.00 9.53 41.23
C LEU A 743 20.86 10.58 41.95
N SER A 744 20.23 11.57 42.59
CA SER A 744 20.94 12.57 43.40
C SER A 744 21.31 12.10 44.79
N ASN A 745 20.81 10.94 45.24
CA ASN A 745 20.87 10.46 46.62
C ASN A 745 20.35 11.51 47.60
N ALA A 746 19.26 12.20 47.24
CA ALA A 746 18.63 13.17 48.11
C ALA A 746 18.17 12.50 49.41
N ILE A 747 18.25 13.24 50.52
CA ILE A 747 17.71 12.83 51.81
C ILE A 747 16.56 13.77 52.19
N ARG A 748 16.64 15.05 51.83
CA ARG A 748 15.63 16.03 52.19
C ARG A 748 15.14 16.85 51.00
N VAL A 749 13.83 16.88 50.78
CA VAL A 749 13.19 17.62 49.68
C VAL A 749 12.24 18.67 50.24
N LEU A 750 12.27 19.86 49.66
CA LEU A 750 11.25 20.89 49.86
C LEU A 750 10.37 20.95 48.60
N ASP A 751 9.09 20.65 48.74
CA ASP A 751 8.10 20.64 47.67
C ASP A 751 7.17 21.86 47.83
N VAL A 752 7.37 22.88 47.01
CA VAL A 752 6.67 24.16 47.12
C VAL A 752 5.43 24.12 46.23
N GLY A 753 4.30 23.78 46.84
CA GLY A 753 3.03 23.51 46.19
C GLY A 753 2.66 22.04 46.33
N THR A 754 1.71 21.73 47.22
CA THR A 754 1.34 20.33 47.51
C THR A 754 0.20 19.84 46.62
N PHE A 755 -0.84 20.66 46.45
CA PHE A 755 -2.15 20.24 45.96
C PHE A 755 -2.60 18.94 46.66
N THR A 756 -2.87 17.86 45.92
CA THR A 756 -3.22 16.54 46.49
C THR A 756 -2.01 15.67 46.83
N GLY A 757 -0.79 16.13 46.57
CA GLY A 757 0.46 15.56 47.07
C GLY A 757 1.19 14.60 46.13
N MET A 758 0.92 14.64 44.82
CA MET A 758 1.54 13.71 43.86
C MET A 758 3.06 13.90 43.74
N SER A 759 3.53 15.14 43.63
CA SER A 759 4.97 15.47 43.64
C SER A 759 5.63 15.02 44.94
N ALA A 760 5.05 15.36 46.09
CA ALA A 760 5.54 14.96 47.41
C ALA A 760 5.66 13.43 47.55
N MET A 761 4.66 12.68 47.08
CA MET A 761 4.68 11.21 47.11
C MET A 761 5.77 10.63 46.20
N ALA A 762 5.88 11.14 44.97
CA ALA A 762 6.91 10.72 44.03
C ALA A 762 8.32 10.92 44.60
N PHE A 763 8.59 12.06 45.23
CA PHE A 763 9.83 12.29 45.94
C PHE A 763 10.01 11.33 47.11
N ALA A 764 9.00 11.16 47.97
CA ALA A 764 9.08 10.28 49.14
C ALA A 764 9.42 8.82 48.77
N GLU A 765 8.88 8.31 47.66
CA GLU A 765 9.23 7.00 47.12
C GLU A 765 10.66 6.92 46.56
N GLY A 766 11.22 8.04 46.11
CA GLY A 766 12.59 8.14 45.62
C GLY A 766 13.64 8.28 46.73
N LEU A 767 13.24 8.76 47.91
CA LEU A 767 14.12 8.97 49.06
C LEU A 767 14.41 7.69 49.85
N PRO A 768 15.57 7.60 50.54
CA PRO A 768 15.85 6.53 51.49
C PRO A 768 14.85 6.53 52.66
N VAL A 769 14.79 5.44 53.43
CA VAL A 769 13.86 5.30 54.58
C VAL A 769 14.03 6.43 55.61
N SER A 770 15.23 6.97 55.77
CA SER A 770 15.51 8.09 56.67
C SER A 770 15.26 9.48 56.06
N GLY A 771 14.73 9.55 54.85
CA GLY A 771 14.50 10.80 54.12
C GLY A 771 13.24 11.52 54.56
N GLU A 772 13.15 12.80 54.20
CA GLU A 772 12.01 13.68 54.53
C GLU A 772 11.66 14.56 53.32
N VAL A 773 10.35 14.68 53.03
CA VAL A 773 9.76 15.64 52.10
C VAL A 773 8.93 16.62 52.93
N VAL A 774 9.34 17.88 52.95
CA VAL A 774 8.56 18.99 53.49
C VAL A 774 7.79 19.61 52.34
N THR A 775 6.46 19.60 52.37
CA THR A 775 5.62 20.17 51.31
C THR A 775 4.78 21.34 51.82
N ILE A 776 4.58 22.36 50.99
CA ILE A 776 3.87 23.60 51.37
C ILE A 776 2.57 23.74 50.58
N GLU A 777 1.45 23.88 51.28
CA GLU A 777 0.13 24.11 50.69
C GLU A 777 -0.49 25.40 51.22
N PHE A 778 -1.03 26.21 50.31
CA PHE A 778 -1.70 27.45 50.68
C PHE A 778 -3.10 27.20 51.23
N ASP A 779 -3.88 26.34 50.59
CA ASP A 779 -5.27 26.08 50.96
C ASP A 779 -5.39 24.98 52.02
N SER A 780 -5.83 25.37 53.22
CA SER A 780 -6.02 24.46 54.35
C SER A 780 -6.93 23.25 54.06
N LYS A 781 -7.92 23.39 53.16
CA LYS A 781 -8.82 22.28 52.81
C LYS A 781 -8.11 21.26 51.95
N THR A 782 -7.42 21.73 50.92
CA THR A 782 -6.59 20.91 50.01
C THR A 782 -5.45 20.23 50.79
N ALA A 783 -4.80 20.96 51.70
CA ALA A 783 -3.81 20.40 52.62
C ALA A 783 -4.36 19.25 53.48
N SER A 784 -5.61 19.36 53.96
CA SER A 784 -6.25 18.28 54.71
C SER A 784 -6.49 17.03 53.85
N VAL A 785 -6.70 17.17 52.55
CA VAL A 785 -6.82 16.03 51.62
C VAL A 785 -5.46 15.35 51.44
N ALA A 786 -4.41 16.13 51.20
CA ALA A 786 -3.05 15.61 51.09
C ALA A 786 -2.60 14.90 52.37
N ASP A 787 -2.84 15.48 53.56
CA ASP A 787 -2.51 14.85 54.86
C ASP A 787 -3.21 13.50 55.05
N GLN A 788 -4.49 13.37 54.66
CA GLN A 788 -5.20 12.09 54.71
C GLN A 788 -4.57 11.04 53.79
N LEU A 789 -4.19 11.43 52.57
CA LEU A 789 -3.54 10.55 51.60
C LEU A 789 -2.14 10.14 52.07
N PHE A 790 -1.37 11.08 52.63
CA PHE A 790 -0.04 10.81 53.18
C PHE A 790 -0.08 9.85 54.35
N ARG A 791 -1.02 10.00 55.29
CA ARG A 791 -1.17 9.09 56.43
C ARG A 791 -1.57 7.68 56.02
N ALA A 792 -2.29 7.54 54.91
CA ALA A 792 -2.69 6.25 54.37
C ALA A 792 -1.59 5.56 53.54
N SER A 793 -0.52 6.28 53.16
CA SER A 793 0.52 5.74 52.28
C SER A 793 1.60 4.98 53.02
N SER A 794 2.31 4.14 52.26
CA SER A 794 3.51 3.44 52.75
C SER A 794 4.67 4.38 53.11
N GLN A 795 4.62 5.63 52.63
CA GLN A 795 5.66 6.65 52.79
C GLN A 795 5.35 7.69 53.88
N SER A 796 4.27 7.52 54.64
CA SER A 796 3.78 8.47 55.65
C SER A 796 4.88 9.06 56.57
N HIS A 797 5.82 8.24 57.03
CA HIS A 797 6.92 8.64 57.92
C HIS A 797 7.91 9.66 57.32
N LYS A 798 7.88 9.86 55.99
CA LYS A 798 8.76 10.81 55.28
C LYS A 798 8.07 12.14 54.96
N LEU A 799 6.75 12.25 55.11
CA LEU A 799 5.98 13.37 54.55
C LEU A 799 5.56 14.36 55.65
N ALA A 800 5.91 15.63 55.50
CA ALA A 800 5.57 16.71 56.41
C ALA A 800 4.93 17.89 55.68
N ILE A 801 3.67 18.20 55.97
CA ILE A 801 2.94 19.32 55.34
C ILE A 801 3.01 20.60 56.19
N LYS A 802 3.24 21.74 55.53
CA LYS A 802 3.17 23.09 56.11
C LYS A 802 2.05 23.87 55.41
N VAL A 803 1.10 24.39 56.18
CA VAL A 803 -0.03 25.15 55.63
C VAL A 803 0.26 26.65 55.75
N GLY A 804 0.26 27.36 54.64
CA GLY A 804 0.47 28.81 54.61
C GLY A 804 0.99 29.33 53.28
N ASP A 805 1.19 30.65 53.21
CA ASP A 805 1.83 31.31 52.07
C ASP A 805 3.26 30.79 51.86
N ALA A 806 3.57 30.35 50.63
CA ALA A 806 4.83 29.70 50.33
C ALA A 806 6.05 30.58 50.61
N VAL A 807 6.00 31.87 50.27
CA VAL A 807 7.11 32.81 50.55
C VAL A 807 7.34 32.96 52.06
N SER A 808 6.27 33.06 52.82
CA SER A 808 6.29 33.21 54.28
C SER A 808 6.84 31.95 54.96
N VAL A 809 6.34 30.77 54.58
CA VAL A 809 6.77 29.47 55.12
C VAL A 809 8.23 29.20 54.76
N MET A 810 8.64 29.41 53.50
CA MET A 810 10.05 29.28 53.10
C MET A 810 10.95 30.23 53.90
N SER A 811 10.50 31.46 54.18
CA SER A 811 11.25 32.42 54.99
C SER A 811 11.37 32.00 56.46
N GLU A 812 10.37 31.31 57.01
CA GLU A 812 10.43 30.72 58.35
C GLU A 812 11.42 29.55 58.41
N LEU A 813 11.34 28.61 57.47
CA LEU A 813 12.27 27.48 57.35
C LEU A 813 13.71 27.98 57.18
N LYS A 814 13.91 28.99 56.33
CA LYS A 814 15.21 29.66 56.15
C LYS A 814 15.73 30.25 57.47
N ARG A 815 14.88 30.96 58.23
CA ARG A 815 15.24 31.53 59.54
C ARG A 815 15.56 30.45 60.59
N ALA A 816 14.89 29.30 60.51
CA ALA A 816 15.17 28.13 61.33
C ALA A 816 16.48 27.43 60.94
N GLY A 817 17.08 27.79 59.80
CA GLY A 817 18.33 27.21 59.31
C GLY A 817 18.13 25.92 58.50
N ASP A 818 16.91 25.62 58.06
CA ASP A 818 16.62 24.43 57.27
C ASP A 818 17.35 24.44 55.92
N LYS A 819 17.87 23.26 55.56
CA LYS A 819 18.54 23.00 54.28
C LYS A 819 17.94 21.78 53.59
N PHE A 820 17.94 21.79 52.26
CA PHE A 820 17.33 20.76 51.40
C PHE A 820 18.25 20.35 50.24
N ASP A 821 18.20 19.08 49.86
CA ASP A 821 18.93 18.53 48.72
C ASP A 821 18.19 18.80 47.40
N ILE A 822 16.86 18.83 47.43
CA ILE A 822 16.04 19.25 46.29
C ILE A 822 15.03 20.28 46.77
N VAL A 823 14.87 21.37 46.02
CA VAL A 823 13.73 22.29 46.17
C VAL A 823 12.91 22.24 44.88
N PHE A 824 11.71 21.70 44.92
CA PHE A 824 10.78 21.64 43.79
C PHE A 824 9.80 22.82 43.86
N LEU A 825 9.64 23.54 42.75
CA LEU A 825 8.77 24.72 42.64
C LEU A 825 7.61 24.41 41.73
N ASP A 826 6.41 24.29 42.31
CA ASP A 826 5.16 24.13 41.59
C ASP A 826 3.99 24.80 42.34
N ALA A 827 4.05 26.12 42.45
CA ALA A 827 3.04 26.94 43.10
C ALA A 827 2.63 28.11 42.20
N SER A 828 2.13 29.22 42.77
CA SER A 828 1.78 30.43 42.00
C SER A 828 2.97 30.90 41.13
N LYS A 829 2.76 30.90 39.81
CA LYS A 829 3.79 31.17 38.80
C LYS A 829 4.33 32.61 38.89
N GLU A 830 3.50 33.55 39.36
CA GLU A 830 3.87 34.95 39.61
C GLU A 830 4.97 35.12 40.65
N GLN A 831 5.14 34.14 41.55
CA GLN A 831 6.08 34.20 42.67
C GLN A 831 7.38 33.42 42.40
N TYR A 832 7.54 32.80 41.23
CA TYR A 832 8.68 31.93 40.93
C TYR A 832 10.04 32.59 41.17
N ILE A 833 10.17 33.88 40.84
CA ILE A 833 11.42 34.62 41.10
C ILE A 833 11.72 34.78 42.59
N HIS A 834 10.69 34.89 43.44
CA HIS A 834 10.84 34.97 44.89
C HIS A 834 11.18 33.60 45.48
N TYR A 835 10.50 32.54 45.02
CA TYR A 835 10.81 31.17 45.41
C TYR A 835 12.24 30.80 45.06
N TYR A 836 12.70 31.13 43.84
CA TYR A 836 14.07 30.92 43.40
C TYR A 836 15.10 31.58 44.33
N LYS A 837 14.88 32.86 44.68
CA LYS A 837 15.79 33.61 45.57
C LYS A 837 15.88 32.96 46.95
N LEU A 838 14.75 32.53 47.52
CA LEU A 838 14.73 31.84 48.81
C LEU A 838 15.37 30.45 48.73
N ALA A 839 15.00 29.66 47.72
CA ALA A 839 15.52 28.32 47.49
C ALA A 839 17.05 28.31 47.37
N MET A 840 17.64 29.26 46.65
CA MET A 840 19.11 29.40 46.53
C MET A 840 19.83 29.53 47.88
N GLU A 841 19.16 30.06 48.91
CA GLU A 841 19.72 30.18 50.26
C GLU A 841 19.36 29.00 51.17
N MET A 842 18.54 28.06 50.69
CA MET A 842 18.04 26.90 51.42
C MET A 842 18.60 25.57 50.91
N LEU A 843 19.46 25.57 49.89
CA LEU A 843 20.10 24.35 49.40
C LEU A 843 21.24 23.88 50.30
N THR A 844 21.40 22.56 50.40
CA THR A 844 22.65 21.93 50.85
C THR A 844 23.76 22.16 49.80
N PRO A 845 25.05 21.92 50.12
CA PRO A 845 26.13 22.12 49.16
C PRO A 845 26.02 21.30 47.86
N LYS A 846 25.27 20.20 47.87
CA LYS A 846 25.01 19.35 46.69
C LYS A 846 23.60 19.54 46.12
N GLY A 847 22.81 20.42 46.73
CA GLY A 847 21.40 20.55 46.40
C GLY A 847 21.16 21.27 45.08
N PHE A 848 19.98 21.07 44.53
CA PHE A 848 19.52 21.74 43.31
C PHE A 848 18.03 22.06 43.38
N ILE A 849 17.58 22.97 42.51
CA ILE A 849 16.20 23.41 42.37
C ILE A 849 15.63 22.75 41.12
N MET A 850 14.39 22.33 41.20
CA MET A 850 13.57 21.90 40.06
C MET A 850 12.36 22.83 40.00
N ALA A 851 12.02 23.39 38.84
CA ALA A 851 10.85 24.27 38.70
C ALA A 851 9.96 23.79 37.56
N ASP A 852 8.72 23.44 37.89
CA ASP A 852 7.76 22.90 36.95
C ASP A 852 7.01 23.99 36.17
N ASN A 853 6.51 23.61 35.00
CA ASN A 853 5.83 24.41 33.98
C ASN A 853 6.62 25.67 33.59
N SER A 854 7.94 25.59 33.65
CA SER A 854 8.84 26.70 33.34
C SER A 854 8.70 27.21 31.91
N MET A 855 8.18 26.40 30.97
CA MET A 855 7.91 26.82 29.60
C MET A 855 6.46 27.24 29.34
N CYS A 856 5.56 27.21 30.32
CA CYS A 856 4.18 27.71 30.16
C CYS A 856 4.11 29.19 29.76
N ALA A 857 5.20 29.95 29.91
CA ALA A 857 5.32 31.29 29.32
C ALA A 857 5.05 31.29 27.80
N LEU A 858 5.25 30.18 27.10
CA LEU A 858 4.92 30.04 25.69
C LEU A 858 3.43 29.80 25.46
N LEU A 859 2.77 29.07 26.37
CA LEU A 859 1.39 28.60 26.23
C LEU A 859 0.34 29.60 26.71
N PHE A 860 0.67 30.45 27.68
CA PHE A 860 -0.25 31.48 28.18
C PHE A 860 -0.42 32.61 27.16
N ASP A 861 -1.61 33.22 27.13
CA ASP A 861 -1.92 34.36 26.26
C ASP A 861 -1.00 35.57 26.56
N GLU A 862 -0.76 36.43 25.55
CA GLU A 862 0.17 37.56 25.65
C GLU A 862 -0.12 38.53 26.82
N GLY A 863 -1.40 38.66 27.20
CA GLY A 863 -1.84 39.53 28.30
C GLY A 863 -1.76 38.91 29.69
N ASP A 864 -1.40 37.62 29.81
CA ASP A 864 -1.41 36.91 31.08
C ASP A 864 -0.21 37.30 31.97
N THR A 865 -0.46 37.64 33.23
CA THR A 865 0.60 38.01 34.18
C THR A 865 1.58 36.86 34.46
N ARG A 866 1.11 35.61 34.37
CA ARG A 866 1.92 34.40 34.57
C ARG A 866 2.93 34.22 33.44
N ARG A 867 2.54 34.53 32.20
CA ARG A 867 3.44 34.53 31.03
C ARG A 867 4.67 35.37 31.29
N LYS A 868 4.44 36.61 31.70
CA LYS A 868 5.51 37.57 31.98
C LYS A 868 6.38 37.11 33.15
N ALA A 869 5.77 36.67 34.26
CA ALA A 869 6.51 36.23 35.44
C ALA A 869 7.41 35.01 35.17
N LEU A 870 6.93 34.01 34.43
CA LEU A 870 7.71 32.84 34.05
C LEU A 870 8.86 33.19 33.09
N HIS A 871 8.61 34.10 32.14
CA HIS A 871 9.65 34.59 31.24
C HIS A 871 10.75 35.35 31.98
N GLU A 872 10.37 36.24 32.90
CA GLU A 872 11.30 36.97 33.77
C GLU A 872 12.11 36.02 34.67
N PHE A 873 11.46 35.00 35.22
CA PHE A 873 12.13 33.94 35.98
C PHE A 873 13.17 33.21 35.13
N ASN A 874 12.80 32.72 33.94
CA ASN A 874 13.70 32.00 33.04
C ASN A 874 14.90 32.85 32.63
N GLN A 875 14.70 34.13 32.30
CA GLN A 875 15.80 35.05 32.00
C GLN A 875 16.68 35.30 33.22
N SER A 876 16.09 35.48 34.40
CA SER A 876 16.84 35.69 35.63
C SER A 876 17.75 34.50 35.95
N VAL A 877 17.24 33.27 35.83
CA VAL A 877 17.99 32.04 36.05
C VAL A 877 19.08 31.86 34.99
N LYS A 878 18.75 32.05 33.71
CA LYS A 878 19.71 32.05 32.58
C LYS A 878 20.85 33.06 32.79
N ASN A 879 20.58 34.18 33.46
CA ASN A 879 21.53 35.26 33.71
C ASN A 879 22.25 35.21 35.05
N ASP A 880 21.86 34.33 35.96
CA ASP A 880 22.49 34.23 37.26
C ASP A 880 23.84 33.49 37.16
N PRO A 881 24.98 34.17 37.35
CA PRO A 881 26.29 33.55 37.18
C PRO A 881 26.57 32.46 38.23
N ARG A 882 25.81 32.45 39.34
CA ARG A 882 25.99 31.53 40.48
C ARG A 882 25.50 30.11 40.18
N VAL A 883 24.75 29.89 39.10
CA VAL A 883 24.11 28.60 38.80
C VAL A 883 24.50 28.05 37.43
N GLU A 884 24.35 26.73 37.28
CA GLU A 884 24.22 26.01 36.01
C GLU A 884 22.79 25.52 35.89
N GLN A 885 22.21 25.61 34.70
CA GLN A 885 20.79 25.30 34.51
C GLN A 885 20.53 24.67 33.14
N LEU A 886 19.46 23.88 33.08
CA LEU A 886 18.88 23.36 31.83
C LEU A 886 17.36 23.26 31.99
N ILE A 887 16.63 23.35 30.88
CA ILE A 887 15.17 23.15 30.84
C ILE A 887 14.88 21.91 30.02
N LEU A 888 14.15 20.95 30.60
CA LEU A 888 13.72 19.72 29.93
C LEU A 888 12.30 19.88 29.38
N PRO A 889 12.04 19.50 28.12
CA PRO A 889 10.69 19.49 27.56
C PRO A 889 9.91 18.24 27.99
N ILE A 890 9.81 18.02 29.31
CA ILE A 890 8.90 17.05 29.90
C ILE A 890 7.63 17.84 30.23
N ARG A 891 6.50 17.44 29.63
CA ARG A 891 5.22 18.18 29.70
C ARG A 891 5.41 19.66 29.35
N GLU A 892 4.92 20.57 30.19
CA GLU A 892 5.06 22.02 30.02
C GLU A 892 6.41 22.60 30.50
N GLY A 893 7.38 21.73 30.79
CA GLY A 893 8.79 22.05 30.93
C GLY A 893 9.31 22.13 32.37
N VAL A 894 10.35 21.37 32.68
CA VAL A 894 10.99 21.35 34.00
C VAL A 894 12.39 21.96 33.94
N SER A 895 12.60 23.06 34.67
CA SER A 895 13.93 23.67 34.83
C SER A 895 14.70 22.98 35.95
N ILE A 896 15.93 22.53 35.69
CA ILE A 896 16.87 22.04 36.70
C ILE A 896 17.94 23.11 36.90
N ILE A 897 18.14 23.56 38.15
CA ILE A 897 19.02 24.67 38.48
C ILE A 897 19.93 24.26 39.64
N ARG A 898 21.24 24.18 39.39
CA ARG A 898 22.23 23.78 40.39
C ARG A 898 23.20 24.93 40.67
N PRO A 899 23.47 25.29 41.93
CA PRO A 899 24.57 26.20 42.26
C PRO A 899 25.91 25.67 41.72
N LYS A 900 26.71 26.56 41.14
CA LYS A 900 28.11 26.24 40.83
C LYS A 900 28.86 26.07 42.14
N ALA A 901 29.76 25.09 42.19
CA ALA A 901 30.74 25.05 43.27
C ALA A 901 31.47 26.39 43.29
N SER A 902 31.57 27.02 44.47
CA SER A 902 32.45 28.18 44.64
C SER A 902 33.84 27.76 44.21
N GLN A 903 34.38 28.36 43.15
CA GLN A 903 35.78 28.16 42.76
C GLN A 903 36.72 28.64 43.86
#